data_AF-I0Z5Q3-F1
#
_entry.id   AF-I0Z5Q3-F1
#
_cell.length_a   1.000
_cell.length_b   1.000
_cell.length_c   1.000
_cell.angle_alpha   90.00
_cell.angle_beta   90.00
_cell.angle_gamma   90.00
#
_symmetry.space_group_name_H-M   'P 1'
#
loop_
_entity.id
_entity.type
_entity.pdbx_description
1 polymer ?
#
loop_
_entity_poly.entity_id
_entity_poly.type
_entity_poly.pdbx_seq_one_letter_code
_entity_poly.pdbx_strand_id
1 'polypeptide(L)'
;EEQVKWLQDASNSVKRNAFYMKRALDEDNLREALRFSAAMLVELRTSLLTPQKYFELYMQAFDELRHLEAFFKEEHSKGRSYADLYELVQHAGNVLPRLYLLCTVGSCFIRSKEAHAKDILKDLVEMCKGVQHPTRGLFLRSYLCQVSRGLLPDTGSEYEGDGGDINDALEFLLLNFTEMNKLWVRMQHQGSGKDRERKEGERQQLADLVGKNLTYISQLEGLDFKLYQDVVQSRMMEQVVSCKDEIAQQYLMQCIIQGFPDEFHLGTLPTLLAALPELQSGVKVHLVLASLLDRLSRFAATDASVVDQFNDSDAFGQLLGAATRVSEQHTEMPGADIAAMYISLANFVGAVYPDHLDYIDRVLQSCHEALEGHGDIREDRTEKQIVALLTLPLTSYDPVTVLGLSTYPRVMSLLKPATCKAMAVKIVQTILKVGTEISEPAQVEMLLDFIAPLVADVHLDGGDDDEEDFEDEQGLVARLIHRLRASDPAQHYALLQTARERFSAGGARRLRHTLPPIAFAALGIVARLAAADDAKATGPSPKEVLQFVHQCAAQLAEAGENAEMALQLFLTAAQSASEHARLELIAYEFFEQAFILFEEAIPDSASERVALASITGALQRCRIFPAEPRATLVHKATGYSAKLLRKADQCRAVLACSHLYWQSHIVQVQDGEHVMMCLKRALKIAHAAQQQLAVALRSSDTLPAWLFVEILNHYLYYFDQGLSSISASVLQNLLELVANEMAGENCQADAGLVAFYNTTLAHIAAQKVKPEKASLYEALQI
;
A
#
# COMPACT_ATOMS: atom_id res chain seq x y z
N GLU A 1 -37.74 -19.10 17.92
CA GLU A 1 -38.34 -20.38 18.36
C GLU A 1 -39.74 -20.62 17.78
N GLU A 2 -40.67 -19.66 17.85
CA GLU A 2 -42.02 -19.82 17.26
C GLU A 2 -42.03 -20.10 15.75
N GLN A 3 -41.18 -19.41 14.98
CA GLN A 3 -40.99 -19.65 13.54
C GLN A 3 -40.59 -21.09 13.22
N VAL A 4 -39.77 -21.72 14.07
CA VAL A 4 -39.32 -23.10 13.89
C VAL A 4 -40.45 -24.07 14.15
N LYS A 5 -41.28 -23.79 15.16
CA LYS A 5 -42.47 -24.59 15.47
C LYS A 5 -43.49 -24.53 14.33
N TRP A 6 -43.80 -23.33 13.82
CA TRP A 6 -44.70 -23.17 12.67
C TRP A 6 -44.18 -23.86 11.42
N LEU A 7 -42.88 -23.77 11.14
CA LEU A 7 -42.28 -24.51 10.04
C LEU A 7 -42.40 -26.02 10.24
N GLN A 8 -42.13 -26.52 11.45
CA GLN A 8 -42.19 -27.96 11.73
C GLN A 8 -43.61 -28.50 11.56
N ASP A 9 -44.61 -27.77 12.04
CA ASP A 9 -46.02 -28.14 11.90
C ASP A 9 -46.44 -28.17 10.42
N ALA A 10 -46.07 -27.14 9.64
CA ALA A 10 -46.34 -27.08 8.21
C ALA A 10 -45.60 -28.19 7.44
N SER A 11 -44.31 -28.40 7.72
CA SER A 11 -43.47 -29.47 7.14
C SER A 11 -44.06 -30.86 7.43
N ASN A 12 -44.52 -31.10 8.66
CA ASN A 12 -45.15 -32.37 9.02
C ASN A 12 -46.46 -32.58 8.25
N SER A 13 -47.26 -31.52 8.05
CA SER A 13 -48.47 -31.56 7.24
C SER A 13 -48.16 -31.86 5.77
N VAL A 14 -47.14 -31.20 5.20
CA VAL A 14 -46.65 -31.45 3.83
C VAL A 14 -46.21 -32.90 3.67
N LYS A 15 -45.36 -33.42 4.56
CA LYS A 15 -44.89 -34.82 4.53
C LYS A 15 -46.03 -35.83 4.65
N ARG A 16 -46.99 -35.57 5.54
CA ARG A 16 -48.16 -36.44 5.71
C ARG A 16 -49.01 -36.46 4.44
N ASN A 17 -49.33 -35.30 3.88
CA ASN A 17 -50.12 -35.22 2.66
C ASN A 17 -49.36 -35.77 1.44
N ALA A 18 -48.05 -35.57 1.35
CA ALA A 18 -47.20 -36.13 0.32
C ALA A 18 -47.13 -37.66 0.39
N PHE A 19 -47.10 -38.26 1.59
CA PHE A 19 -47.17 -39.71 1.76
C PHE A 19 -48.49 -40.27 1.22
N TYR A 20 -49.63 -39.65 1.58
CA TYR A 20 -50.94 -40.06 1.06
C TYR A 20 -51.09 -39.79 -0.43
N MET A 21 -50.47 -38.72 -0.94
CA MET A 21 -50.38 -38.44 -2.38
C MET A 21 -49.65 -39.58 -3.08
N LYS A 22 -48.41 -39.91 -2.68
CA LYS A 22 -47.62 -41.00 -3.29
C LYS A 22 -48.36 -42.33 -3.27
N ARG A 23 -48.98 -42.68 -2.14
CA ARG A 23 -49.80 -43.89 -2.05
C ARG A 23 -50.99 -43.86 -3.01
N ALA A 24 -51.67 -42.72 -3.15
CA ALA A 24 -52.77 -42.59 -4.12
C ALA A 24 -52.28 -42.61 -5.58
N LEU A 25 -51.03 -42.18 -5.84
CA LEU A 25 -50.38 -42.33 -7.15
C LEU A 25 -50.10 -43.81 -7.43
N ASP A 26 -49.58 -44.57 -6.46
CA ASP A 26 -49.33 -46.02 -6.61
C ASP A 26 -50.64 -46.82 -6.80
N GLU A 27 -51.74 -46.35 -6.20
CA GLU A 27 -53.09 -46.92 -6.33
C GLU A 27 -53.84 -46.43 -7.60
N ASP A 28 -53.18 -45.66 -8.49
CA ASP A 28 -53.74 -45.05 -9.73
C ASP A 28 -55.00 -44.18 -9.51
N ASN A 29 -55.19 -43.65 -8.29
CA ASN A 29 -56.33 -42.83 -7.94
C ASN A 29 -56.02 -41.32 -8.11
N LEU A 30 -56.10 -40.85 -9.36
CA LEU A 30 -55.83 -39.46 -9.74
C LEU A 30 -56.62 -38.43 -8.89
N ARG A 31 -57.89 -38.71 -8.58
CA ARG A 31 -58.74 -37.76 -7.84
C ARG A 31 -58.26 -37.57 -6.41
N GLU A 32 -57.86 -38.66 -5.74
CA GLU A 32 -57.30 -38.57 -4.40
C GLU A 32 -55.89 -37.99 -4.40
N ALA A 33 -55.05 -38.35 -5.38
CA ALA A 33 -53.74 -37.74 -5.56
C ALA A 33 -53.81 -36.22 -5.75
N LEU A 34 -54.73 -35.72 -6.56
CA LEU A 34 -54.98 -34.29 -6.75
C LEU A 34 -55.55 -33.62 -5.49
N ARG A 35 -56.40 -34.31 -4.74
CA ARG A 35 -56.89 -33.80 -3.46
C ARG A 35 -55.76 -33.65 -2.43
N PHE A 36 -54.90 -34.66 -2.31
CA PHE A 36 -53.78 -34.64 -1.35
C PHE A 36 -52.67 -33.68 -1.78
N SER A 37 -52.37 -33.56 -3.06
CA SER A 37 -51.44 -32.53 -3.57
C SER A 37 -51.99 -31.12 -3.37
N ALA A 38 -53.29 -30.89 -3.63
CA ALA A 38 -53.91 -29.60 -3.33
C ALA A 38 -53.87 -29.29 -1.83
N ALA A 39 -54.12 -30.28 -0.96
CA ALA A 39 -54.03 -30.13 0.50
C ALA A 39 -52.59 -29.84 0.97
N MET A 40 -51.58 -30.47 0.37
CA MET A 40 -50.17 -30.17 0.60
C MET A 40 -49.85 -28.72 0.24
N LEU A 41 -50.27 -28.26 -0.94
CA LEU A 41 -50.00 -26.91 -1.44
C LEU A 41 -50.78 -25.81 -0.67
N VAL A 42 -51.84 -26.17 0.07
CA VAL A 42 -52.54 -25.22 0.94
C VAL A 42 -51.63 -24.70 2.05
N GLU A 43 -50.65 -25.48 2.52
CA GLU A 43 -49.68 -25.05 3.54
C GLU A 43 -48.81 -23.88 3.05
N LEU A 44 -48.56 -23.78 1.73
CA LEU A 44 -47.86 -22.65 1.11
C LEU A 44 -48.66 -21.35 1.16
N ARG A 45 -49.92 -21.36 1.62
CA ARG A 45 -50.73 -20.17 1.84
C ARG A 45 -50.48 -19.51 3.19
N THR A 46 -49.56 -20.02 4.02
CA THR A 46 -49.22 -19.36 5.27
C THR A 46 -48.61 -17.97 5.03
N SER A 47 -48.91 -17.01 5.91
CA SER A 47 -48.23 -15.70 6.01
C SER A 47 -47.37 -15.58 7.26
N LEU A 48 -47.32 -16.63 8.09
CA LEU A 48 -46.67 -16.56 9.40
C LEU A 48 -45.16 -16.78 9.31
N LEU A 49 -44.69 -17.40 8.23
CA LEU A 49 -43.29 -17.75 8.04
C LEU A 49 -42.48 -16.57 7.47
N THR A 50 -41.25 -16.43 7.94
CA THR A 50 -40.25 -15.56 7.28
C THR A 50 -39.89 -16.10 5.89
N PRO A 51 -39.41 -15.27 4.95
CA PRO A 51 -39.03 -15.71 3.61
C PRO A 51 -38.06 -16.89 3.54
N GLN A 52 -37.06 -16.95 4.43
CA GLN A 52 -36.14 -18.11 4.51
C GLN A 52 -36.87 -19.40 4.88
N LYS A 53 -37.72 -19.34 5.91
CA LYS A 53 -38.47 -20.52 6.37
C LYS A 53 -39.56 -20.92 5.37
N TYR A 54 -40.13 -19.93 4.68
CA TYR A 54 -41.01 -20.17 3.55
C TYR A 54 -40.26 -20.84 2.38
N PHE A 55 -39.02 -20.44 2.09
CA PHE A 55 -38.19 -21.10 1.08
C PHE A 55 -37.89 -22.56 1.44
N GLU A 56 -37.58 -22.86 2.71
CA GLU A 56 -37.41 -24.25 3.19
C GLU A 56 -38.68 -25.09 2.96
N LEU A 57 -39.86 -24.54 3.30
CA LEU A 57 -41.15 -25.21 3.06
C LEU A 57 -41.45 -25.35 1.56
N TYR A 58 -41.16 -24.32 0.76
CA TYR A 58 -41.30 -24.32 -0.68
C TYR A 58 -40.45 -25.41 -1.32
N MET A 59 -39.19 -25.56 -0.92
CA MET A 59 -38.31 -26.61 -1.45
C MET A 59 -38.83 -28.02 -1.16
N GLN A 60 -39.39 -28.26 0.04
CA GLN A 60 -40.03 -29.53 0.36
C GLN A 60 -41.25 -29.80 -0.54
N ALA A 61 -42.14 -28.82 -0.69
CA ALA A 61 -43.30 -28.96 -1.57
C ALA A 61 -42.88 -29.13 -3.04
N PHE A 62 -41.81 -28.46 -3.46
CA PHE A 62 -41.26 -28.51 -4.81
C PHE A 62 -40.71 -29.90 -5.17
N ASP A 63 -39.97 -30.54 -4.27
CA ASP A 63 -39.49 -31.91 -4.48
C ASP A 63 -40.65 -32.90 -4.60
N GLU A 64 -41.73 -32.70 -3.83
CA GLU A 64 -42.93 -33.52 -3.92
C GLU A 64 -43.72 -33.30 -5.22
N LEU A 65 -43.74 -32.07 -5.75
CA LEU A 65 -44.34 -31.77 -7.05
C LEU A 65 -43.61 -32.45 -8.21
N ARG A 66 -42.30 -32.71 -8.10
CA ARG A 66 -41.56 -33.46 -9.14
C ARG A 66 -42.02 -34.91 -9.26
N HIS A 67 -42.41 -35.54 -8.15
CA HIS A 67 -43.01 -36.87 -8.19
C HIS A 67 -44.37 -36.85 -8.89
N LEU A 68 -45.17 -35.80 -8.66
CA LEU A 68 -46.44 -35.61 -9.34
C LEU A 68 -46.26 -35.35 -10.84
N GLU A 69 -45.24 -34.58 -11.22
CA GLU A 69 -44.87 -34.35 -12.62
C GLU A 69 -44.50 -35.66 -13.33
N ALA A 70 -43.71 -36.52 -12.69
CA ALA A 70 -43.36 -37.84 -13.23
C ALA A 70 -44.62 -38.71 -13.46
N PHE A 71 -45.56 -38.70 -12.52
CA PHE A 71 -46.81 -39.43 -12.66
C PHE A 71 -47.69 -38.89 -13.81
N PHE A 72 -47.77 -37.58 -14.01
CA PHE A 72 -48.50 -37.02 -15.16
C PHE A 72 -47.90 -37.44 -16.51
N LYS A 73 -46.61 -37.77 -16.57
CA LYS A 73 -46.00 -38.36 -17.77
C LYS A 73 -46.45 -39.80 -17.98
N GLU A 74 -46.53 -40.58 -16.91
CA GLU A 74 -47.00 -41.97 -16.96
C GLU A 74 -48.49 -42.07 -17.30
N GLU A 75 -49.35 -41.20 -16.76
CA GLU A 75 -50.79 -41.19 -17.06
C GLU A 75 -51.11 -40.90 -18.53
N HIS A 76 -50.28 -40.11 -19.20
CA HIS A 76 -50.42 -39.89 -20.64
C HIS A 76 -50.09 -41.14 -21.44
N SER A 77 -49.08 -41.93 -21.03
CA SER A 77 -48.82 -43.23 -21.64
C SER A 77 -50.00 -44.22 -21.53
N LYS A 78 -50.92 -43.98 -20.58
CA LYS A 78 -52.16 -44.73 -20.39
C LYS A 78 -53.35 -44.18 -21.21
N GLY A 79 -53.16 -43.14 -22.03
CA GLY A 79 -54.12 -42.67 -23.02
C GLY A 79 -55.03 -41.50 -22.60
N ARG A 80 -54.72 -40.79 -21.52
CA ARG A 80 -55.42 -39.54 -21.14
C ARG A 80 -54.80 -38.33 -21.85
N SER A 81 -55.65 -37.44 -22.37
CA SER A 81 -55.24 -36.17 -22.99
C SER A 81 -54.78 -35.17 -21.93
N TYR A 82 -53.74 -34.40 -22.21
CA TYR A 82 -53.29 -33.34 -21.29
C TYR A 82 -54.27 -32.17 -21.23
N ALA A 83 -55.12 -31.97 -22.24
CA ALA A 83 -56.16 -30.95 -22.22
C ALA A 83 -57.17 -31.20 -21.09
N ASP A 84 -57.62 -32.45 -20.92
CA ASP A 84 -58.54 -32.84 -19.85
C ASP A 84 -57.88 -32.68 -18.47
N LEU A 85 -56.59 -33.03 -18.35
CA LEU A 85 -55.81 -32.83 -17.13
C LEU A 85 -55.64 -31.35 -16.80
N TYR A 86 -55.41 -30.50 -17.80
CA TYR A 86 -55.25 -29.05 -17.65
C TYR A 86 -56.55 -28.38 -17.19
N GLU A 87 -57.71 -28.85 -17.65
CA GLU A 87 -59.01 -28.40 -17.14
C GLU A 87 -59.27 -28.94 -15.72
N LEU A 88 -58.96 -30.21 -15.46
CA LEU A 88 -59.29 -30.88 -14.21
C LEU A 88 -58.55 -30.27 -13.01
N VAL A 89 -57.28 -29.86 -13.17
CA VAL A 89 -56.54 -29.17 -12.10
C VAL A 89 -57.09 -27.77 -11.78
N GLN A 90 -57.84 -27.15 -12.70
CA GLN A 90 -58.45 -25.83 -12.48
C GLN A 90 -59.66 -25.87 -11.52
N HIS A 91 -60.25 -27.06 -11.30
CA HIS A 91 -61.31 -27.24 -10.32
C HIS A 91 -60.82 -27.16 -8.85
N ALA A 92 -59.51 -27.08 -8.62
CA ALA A 92 -58.98 -26.80 -7.28
C ALA A 92 -59.48 -25.42 -6.79
N GLY A 93 -60.26 -25.43 -5.69
CA GLY A 93 -60.96 -24.22 -5.21
C GLY A 93 -60.05 -23.08 -4.74
N ASN A 94 -58.82 -23.39 -4.29
CA ASN A 94 -57.86 -22.37 -3.86
C ASN A 94 -56.91 -21.99 -5.00
N VAL A 95 -56.70 -20.68 -5.20
CA VAL A 95 -55.89 -20.15 -6.32
C VAL A 95 -54.42 -20.61 -6.30
N LEU A 96 -53.77 -20.65 -5.14
CA LEU A 96 -52.34 -20.98 -5.08
C LEU A 96 -52.06 -22.45 -5.43
N PRO A 97 -52.71 -23.46 -4.79
CA PRO A 97 -52.60 -24.85 -5.21
C PRO A 97 -52.94 -25.07 -6.68
N ARG A 98 -54.02 -24.42 -7.16
CA ARG A 98 -54.43 -24.50 -8.55
C ARG A 98 -53.34 -24.07 -9.51
N LEU A 99 -52.69 -22.94 -9.27
CA LEU A 99 -51.65 -22.43 -10.18
C LEU A 99 -50.38 -23.28 -10.16
N TYR A 100 -49.98 -23.84 -9.01
CA TYR A 100 -48.85 -24.78 -8.97
C TYR A 100 -49.15 -26.06 -9.77
N LEU A 101 -50.35 -26.63 -9.62
CA LEU A 101 -50.80 -27.78 -10.41
C LEU A 101 -50.98 -27.44 -11.89
N LEU A 102 -51.43 -26.22 -12.20
CA LEU A 102 -51.56 -25.75 -13.58
C LEU A 102 -50.19 -25.60 -14.23
N CYS A 103 -49.19 -25.08 -13.50
CA CYS A 103 -47.81 -24.98 -13.99
C CYS A 103 -47.18 -26.36 -14.23
N THR A 104 -47.40 -27.35 -13.34
CA THR A 104 -46.88 -28.72 -13.57
C THR A 104 -47.51 -29.36 -14.79
N VAL A 105 -48.85 -29.34 -14.90
CA VAL A 105 -49.56 -29.94 -16.04
C VAL A 105 -49.25 -29.19 -17.32
N GLY A 106 -49.23 -27.85 -17.30
CA GLY A 106 -48.86 -27.02 -18.45
C GLY A 106 -47.48 -27.35 -18.99
N SER A 107 -46.51 -27.63 -18.11
CA SER A 107 -45.18 -28.07 -18.53
C SER A 107 -45.18 -29.43 -19.24
N CYS A 108 -46.00 -30.37 -18.77
CA CYS A 108 -46.15 -31.66 -19.43
C CYS A 108 -46.90 -31.51 -20.76
N PHE A 109 -47.87 -30.59 -20.82
CA PHE A 109 -48.67 -30.31 -22.01
C PHE A 109 -47.84 -29.68 -23.15
N ILE A 110 -46.88 -28.82 -22.81
CA ILE A 110 -45.90 -28.30 -23.79
C ILE A 110 -44.97 -29.43 -24.26
N ARG A 111 -44.48 -30.28 -23.34
CA ARG A 111 -43.57 -31.40 -23.69
C ARG A 111 -44.20 -32.44 -24.60
N SER A 112 -45.50 -32.69 -24.46
CA SER A 112 -46.21 -33.66 -25.30
C SER A 112 -46.50 -33.14 -26.71
N LYS A 113 -46.27 -31.84 -26.99
CA LYS A 113 -46.55 -31.17 -28.27
C LYS A 113 -48.03 -31.21 -28.68
N GLU A 114 -48.95 -31.47 -27.74
CA GLU A 114 -50.39 -31.44 -28.00
C GLU A 114 -50.94 -30.01 -28.15
N ALA A 115 -50.23 -29.01 -27.62
CA ALA A 115 -50.56 -27.60 -27.74
C ALA A 115 -49.31 -26.74 -27.91
N HIS A 116 -49.50 -25.57 -28.52
CA HIS A 116 -48.42 -24.63 -28.82
C HIS A 116 -47.84 -24.03 -27.53
N ALA A 117 -46.50 -24.01 -27.42
CA ALA A 117 -45.81 -23.52 -26.24
C ALA A 117 -46.16 -22.05 -25.94
N LYS A 118 -46.26 -21.22 -26.97
CA LYS A 118 -46.70 -19.83 -26.91
C LYS A 118 -48.00 -19.65 -26.13
N ASP A 119 -49.04 -20.40 -26.49
CA ASP A 119 -50.38 -20.20 -25.93
C ASP A 119 -50.43 -20.59 -24.45
N ILE A 120 -49.79 -21.72 -24.09
CA ILE A 120 -49.74 -22.18 -22.71
C ILE A 120 -48.87 -21.25 -21.85
N LEU A 121 -47.69 -20.85 -22.33
CA LEU A 121 -46.82 -19.95 -21.58
C LEU A 121 -47.49 -18.59 -21.34
N LYS A 122 -48.19 -18.07 -22.36
CA LYS A 122 -48.97 -16.84 -22.27
C LYS A 122 -50.15 -16.98 -21.31
N ASP A 123 -50.90 -18.07 -21.35
CA ASP A 123 -51.98 -18.34 -20.41
C ASP A 123 -51.45 -18.45 -18.97
N LEU A 124 -50.40 -19.25 -18.73
CA LEU A 124 -49.83 -19.45 -17.41
C LEU A 124 -49.32 -18.15 -16.78
N VAL A 125 -48.61 -17.30 -17.54
CA VAL A 125 -48.09 -16.02 -17.01
C VAL A 125 -49.20 -15.02 -16.71
N GLU A 126 -50.28 -15.01 -17.50
CA GLU A 126 -51.48 -14.21 -17.28
C GLU A 126 -52.27 -14.70 -16.06
N MET A 127 -52.49 -16.01 -15.94
CA MET A 127 -53.17 -16.63 -14.80
C MET A 127 -52.40 -16.44 -13.49
N CYS A 128 -51.06 -16.40 -13.55
CA CYS A 128 -50.21 -16.06 -12.40
C CYS A 128 -50.41 -14.61 -11.90
N LYS A 129 -51.01 -13.70 -12.68
CA LYS A 129 -51.42 -12.38 -12.19
C LYS A 129 -52.52 -12.47 -11.11
N GLY A 130 -53.20 -13.61 -10.98
CA GLY A 130 -54.17 -13.84 -9.91
C GLY A 130 -53.57 -13.82 -8.49
N VAL A 131 -52.25 -14.00 -8.34
CA VAL A 131 -51.57 -14.00 -7.02
C VAL A 131 -50.79 -12.71 -6.83
N GLN A 132 -51.41 -11.75 -6.15
CA GLN A 132 -50.84 -10.43 -5.87
C GLN A 132 -50.07 -10.35 -4.53
N HIS A 133 -50.04 -11.44 -3.76
CA HIS A 133 -49.26 -11.49 -2.52
C HIS A 133 -47.77 -11.62 -2.84
N PRO A 134 -46.88 -10.72 -2.36
CA PRO A 134 -45.48 -10.66 -2.77
C PRO A 134 -44.69 -11.97 -2.65
N THR A 135 -44.56 -12.51 -1.44
CA THR A 135 -43.74 -13.72 -1.20
C THR A 135 -44.26 -14.93 -1.99
N ARG A 136 -45.57 -15.21 -1.89
CA ARG A 136 -46.21 -16.33 -2.57
C ARG A 136 -46.16 -16.21 -4.09
N GLY A 137 -46.35 -15.00 -4.61
CA GLY A 137 -46.28 -14.70 -6.03
C GLY A 137 -44.86 -14.82 -6.58
N LEU A 138 -43.85 -14.35 -5.84
CA LEU A 138 -42.44 -14.49 -6.21
C LEU A 138 -42.02 -15.97 -6.31
N PHE A 139 -42.38 -16.80 -5.32
CA PHE A 139 -42.07 -18.23 -5.37
C PHE A 139 -42.86 -18.97 -6.46
N LEU A 140 -44.14 -18.64 -6.67
CA LEU A 140 -44.94 -19.23 -7.76
C LEU A 140 -44.36 -18.86 -9.13
N ARG A 141 -43.96 -17.61 -9.34
CA ARG A 141 -43.36 -17.16 -10.60
C ARG A 141 -41.95 -17.71 -10.81
N SER A 142 -41.17 -17.83 -9.73
CA SER A 142 -39.88 -18.53 -9.78
C SER A 142 -40.06 -20.01 -10.14
N TYR A 143 -41.11 -20.65 -9.63
CA TYR A 143 -41.46 -22.02 -9.98
C TYR A 143 -41.83 -22.13 -11.47
N LEU A 144 -42.69 -21.23 -11.96
CA LEU A 144 -43.06 -21.15 -13.37
C LEU A 144 -41.81 -21.03 -14.27
N CYS A 145 -40.87 -20.14 -13.95
CA CYS A 145 -39.60 -20.03 -14.70
C CYS A 145 -38.75 -21.30 -14.66
N GLN A 146 -38.66 -21.95 -13.50
CA GLN A 146 -37.85 -23.17 -13.38
C GLN A 146 -38.44 -24.33 -14.18
N VAL A 147 -39.77 -24.44 -14.19
CA VAL A 147 -40.49 -25.48 -14.93
C VAL A 147 -40.48 -25.20 -16.45
N SER A 148 -40.50 -23.93 -16.86
CA SER A 148 -40.46 -23.51 -18.27
C SER A 148 -39.07 -23.45 -18.89
N ARG A 149 -37.97 -23.47 -18.11
CA ARG A 149 -36.58 -23.29 -18.59
C ARG A 149 -36.22 -24.11 -19.84
N GLY A 150 -36.64 -25.38 -19.91
CA GLY A 150 -36.35 -26.26 -21.05
C GLY A 150 -37.46 -26.31 -22.12
N LEU A 151 -38.45 -25.42 -22.03
CA LEU A 151 -39.69 -25.41 -22.82
C LEU A 151 -39.91 -24.08 -23.54
N LEU A 152 -38.93 -23.18 -23.49
CA LEU A 152 -39.00 -21.90 -24.16
C LEU A 152 -38.78 -22.10 -25.67
N PRO A 153 -39.58 -21.45 -26.53
CA PRO A 153 -39.28 -21.34 -27.95
C PRO A 153 -37.98 -20.54 -28.13
N ASP A 154 -36.91 -21.18 -28.61
CA ASP A 154 -35.61 -20.56 -28.84
C ASP A 154 -35.07 -21.08 -30.19
N THR A 155 -34.10 -20.39 -30.77
CA THR A 155 -33.50 -20.77 -32.06
C THR A 155 -32.86 -22.15 -31.94
N GLY A 156 -33.25 -23.10 -32.78
CA GLY A 156 -32.78 -24.48 -32.74
C GLY A 156 -33.46 -25.35 -31.68
N SER A 157 -34.46 -24.84 -30.96
CA SER A 157 -35.22 -25.64 -29.99
C SER A 157 -36.31 -26.46 -30.67
N GLU A 158 -36.68 -27.62 -30.11
CA GLU A 158 -37.75 -28.48 -30.65
C GLU A 158 -39.14 -27.82 -30.68
N TYR A 159 -39.26 -26.65 -30.05
CA TYR A 159 -40.49 -25.87 -29.90
C TYR A 159 -40.52 -24.66 -30.85
N GLU A 160 -39.47 -24.45 -31.65
CA GLU A 160 -39.39 -23.42 -32.69
C GLU A 160 -40.31 -23.76 -33.89
N GLY A 161 -41.02 -22.75 -34.42
CA GLY A 161 -41.90 -22.88 -35.58
C GLY A 161 -43.37 -22.69 -35.19
N ASP A 162 -44.18 -23.74 -35.34
CA ASP A 162 -45.62 -23.68 -35.03
C ASP A 162 -45.88 -23.44 -33.51
N GLY A 163 -44.90 -23.73 -32.65
CA GLY A 163 -44.99 -23.59 -31.19
C GLY A 163 -44.69 -22.19 -30.63
N GLY A 164 -44.16 -21.27 -31.44
CA GLY A 164 -43.74 -19.93 -31.03
C GLY A 164 -42.36 -19.54 -31.56
N ASP A 165 -41.97 -18.29 -31.33
CA ASP A 165 -40.65 -17.75 -31.66
C ASP A 165 -39.90 -17.21 -30.42
N ILE A 166 -38.66 -16.78 -30.62
CA ILE A 166 -37.82 -16.17 -29.56
C ILE A 166 -38.51 -14.93 -28.96
N ASN A 167 -39.27 -14.17 -29.76
CA ASN A 167 -39.99 -13.00 -29.27
C ASN A 167 -41.06 -13.37 -28.26
N ASP A 168 -41.77 -14.49 -28.45
CA ASP A 168 -42.73 -15.03 -27.51
C ASP A 168 -42.06 -15.46 -26.18
N ALA A 169 -40.86 -16.08 -26.26
CA ALA A 169 -40.08 -16.42 -25.07
C ALA A 169 -39.60 -15.17 -24.32
N LEU A 170 -39.12 -14.16 -25.04
CA LEU A 170 -38.73 -12.86 -24.47
C LEU A 170 -39.92 -12.13 -23.85
N GLU A 171 -41.08 -12.09 -24.52
CA GLU A 171 -42.29 -11.47 -23.99
C GLU A 171 -42.73 -12.16 -22.68
N PHE A 172 -42.71 -13.49 -22.65
CA PHE A 172 -43.01 -14.28 -21.46
C PHE A 172 -42.06 -13.96 -20.30
N LEU A 173 -40.75 -14.01 -20.53
CA LEU A 173 -39.75 -13.77 -19.48
C LEU A 173 -39.75 -12.31 -19.00
N LEU A 174 -39.90 -11.34 -19.91
CA LEU A 174 -39.96 -9.91 -19.56
C LEU A 174 -41.25 -9.55 -18.81
N LEU A 175 -42.39 -10.14 -19.19
CA LEU A 175 -43.64 -9.96 -18.46
C LEU A 175 -43.53 -10.57 -17.06
N ASN A 176 -42.95 -11.76 -16.95
CA ASN A 176 -42.74 -12.39 -15.65
C ASN A 176 -41.78 -11.58 -14.77
N PHE A 177 -40.68 -11.09 -15.34
CA PHE A 177 -39.73 -10.19 -14.69
C PHE A 177 -40.41 -8.91 -14.18
N THR A 178 -41.22 -8.26 -15.03
CA THR A 178 -41.96 -7.04 -14.69
C THR A 178 -42.88 -7.27 -13.49
N GLU A 179 -43.65 -8.37 -13.50
CA GLU A 179 -44.55 -8.69 -12.40
C GLU A 179 -43.80 -9.11 -11.13
N MET A 180 -42.68 -9.85 -11.24
CA MET A 180 -41.83 -10.18 -10.09
C MET A 180 -41.20 -8.92 -9.48
N ASN A 181 -40.72 -7.98 -10.29
CA ASN A 181 -40.19 -6.70 -9.80
C ASN A 181 -41.28 -5.90 -9.06
N LYS A 182 -42.49 -5.79 -9.62
CA LYS A 182 -43.62 -5.13 -8.94
C LYS A 182 -43.98 -5.78 -7.61
N LEU A 183 -44.01 -7.12 -7.55
CA LEU A 183 -44.26 -7.85 -6.30
C LEU A 183 -43.15 -7.59 -5.28
N TRP A 184 -41.91 -7.59 -5.72
CA TRP A 184 -40.75 -7.35 -4.87
C TRP A 184 -40.71 -5.93 -4.29
N VAL A 185 -41.01 -4.91 -5.09
CA VAL A 185 -41.17 -3.53 -4.62
C VAL A 185 -42.37 -3.40 -3.68
N ARG A 186 -43.47 -4.09 -3.98
CA ARG A 186 -44.66 -4.11 -3.10
C ARG A 186 -44.36 -4.64 -1.69
N MET A 187 -43.35 -5.52 -1.53
CA MET A 187 -42.92 -5.98 -0.20
C MET A 187 -42.51 -4.82 0.71
N GLN A 188 -41.93 -3.75 0.14
CA GLN A 188 -41.52 -2.57 0.91
C GLN A 188 -42.71 -1.89 1.60
N HIS A 189 -43.85 -1.85 0.92
CA HIS A 189 -45.05 -1.15 1.38
C HIS A 189 -46.03 -2.05 2.17
N GLN A 190 -45.76 -3.35 2.28
CA GLN A 190 -46.65 -4.27 3.00
C GLN A 190 -46.40 -4.22 4.52
N GLY A 191 -47.43 -3.92 5.32
CA GLY A 191 -47.36 -3.95 6.79
C GLY A 191 -46.85 -2.65 7.44
N SER A 192 -46.59 -2.67 8.75
CA SER A 192 -46.21 -1.47 9.53
C SER A 192 -44.81 -0.94 9.16
N GLY A 193 -44.59 0.37 9.29
CA GLY A 193 -43.31 1.02 9.03
C GLY A 193 -42.18 0.64 10.01
N LYS A 194 -42.52 0.16 11.22
CA LYS A 194 -41.53 -0.30 12.21
C LYS A 194 -40.73 -1.53 11.75
N ASP A 195 -41.28 -2.30 10.81
CA ASP A 195 -40.65 -3.52 10.29
C ASP A 195 -39.81 -3.24 9.03
N ARG A 196 -39.54 -1.96 8.68
CA ARG A 196 -38.87 -1.59 7.42
C ARG A 196 -37.50 -2.26 7.26
N GLU A 197 -36.63 -2.18 8.26
CA GLU A 197 -35.30 -2.78 8.22
C GLU A 197 -35.34 -4.31 8.06
N ARG A 198 -36.26 -4.97 8.78
CA ARG A 198 -36.50 -6.41 8.63
C ARG A 198 -36.95 -6.77 7.20
N LYS A 199 -37.84 -5.96 6.61
CA LYS A 199 -38.31 -6.16 5.23
C LYS A 199 -37.20 -5.93 4.22
N GLU A 200 -36.34 -4.94 4.42
CA GLU A 200 -35.20 -4.68 3.53
C GLU A 200 -34.24 -5.88 3.53
N GLY A 201 -33.93 -6.45 4.71
CA GLY A 201 -33.15 -7.69 4.82
C GLY A 201 -33.84 -8.89 4.15
N GLU A 202 -35.15 -9.05 4.33
CA GLU A 202 -35.96 -10.08 3.68
C GLU A 202 -36.01 -9.93 2.16
N ARG A 203 -36.11 -8.68 1.66
CA ARG A 203 -36.13 -8.35 0.23
C ARG A 203 -34.79 -8.66 -0.42
N GLN A 204 -33.67 -8.37 0.25
CA GLN A 204 -32.34 -8.70 -0.26
C GLN A 204 -32.16 -10.21 -0.47
N GLN A 205 -32.72 -11.03 0.42
CA GLN A 205 -32.66 -12.50 0.30
C GLN A 205 -33.48 -13.03 -0.88
N LEU A 206 -34.58 -12.36 -1.25
CA LEU A 206 -35.44 -12.75 -2.36
C LEU A 206 -35.04 -12.13 -3.70
N ALA A 207 -34.05 -11.23 -3.72
CA ALA A 207 -33.58 -10.55 -4.93
C ALA A 207 -33.13 -11.55 -6.02
N ASP A 208 -32.47 -12.64 -5.61
CA ASP A 208 -32.02 -13.73 -6.51
C ASP A 208 -33.16 -14.34 -7.33
N LEU A 209 -34.37 -14.45 -6.76
CA LEU A 209 -35.53 -14.97 -7.49
C LEU A 209 -35.89 -14.09 -8.69
N VAL A 210 -35.81 -12.77 -8.53
CA VAL A 210 -36.08 -11.82 -9.62
C VAL A 210 -34.94 -11.87 -10.64
N GLY A 211 -33.69 -11.92 -10.17
CA GLY A 211 -32.48 -11.98 -11.01
C GLY A 211 -32.43 -13.19 -11.93
N LYS A 212 -32.94 -14.34 -11.50
CA LYS A 212 -33.01 -15.57 -12.33
C LYS A 212 -33.72 -15.39 -13.66
N ASN A 213 -34.73 -14.51 -13.74
CA ASN A 213 -35.37 -14.21 -15.03
C ASN A 213 -34.36 -13.63 -16.02
N LEU A 214 -33.50 -12.72 -15.56
CA LEU A 214 -32.49 -12.08 -16.40
C LEU A 214 -31.41 -13.08 -16.82
N THR A 215 -31.01 -13.98 -15.92
CA THR A 215 -30.10 -15.09 -16.24
C THR A 215 -30.68 -16.04 -17.27
N TYR A 216 -32.00 -16.26 -17.29
CA TYR A 216 -32.63 -17.07 -18.33
C TYR A 216 -32.70 -16.34 -19.66
N ILE A 217 -32.96 -15.03 -19.67
CA ILE A 217 -32.90 -14.23 -20.89
C ILE A 217 -31.50 -14.28 -21.50
N SER A 218 -30.44 -14.23 -20.68
CA SER A 218 -29.06 -14.29 -21.17
C SER A 218 -28.61 -15.68 -21.63
N GLN A 219 -29.36 -16.73 -21.30
CA GLN A 219 -29.09 -18.11 -21.73
C GLN A 219 -29.76 -18.45 -23.07
N LEU A 220 -30.60 -17.57 -23.63
CA LEU A 220 -31.24 -17.80 -24.93
C LEU A 220 -30.19 -17.70 -26.04
N GLU A 221 -30.06 -18.76 -26.84
CA GLU A 221 -29.08 -18.83 -27.94
C GLU A 221 -29.46 -17.88 -29.08
N GLY A 222 -30.77 -17.62 -29.26
CA GLY A 222 -31.28 -16.69 -30.26
C GLY A 222 -31.15 -15.19 -29.96
N LEU A 223 -30.51 -14.82 -28.85
CA LEU A 223 -30.43 -13.42 -28.44
C LEU A 223 -29.34 -12.67 -29.22
N ASP A 224 -29.72 -12.09 -30.35
CA ASP A 224 -28.88 -11.17 -31.11
C ASP A 224 -28.75 -9.79 -30.45
N PHE A 225 -27.66 -9.08 -30.74
CA PHE A 225 -27.43 -7.71 -30.25
C PHE A 225 -28.58 -6.74 -30.56
N LYS A 226 -29.19 -6.83 -31.75
CA LYS A 226 -30.34 -5.98 -32.14
C LYS A 226 -31.58 -6.26 -31.31
N LEU A 227 -31.90 -7.53 -31.08
CA LEU A 227 -33.03 -7.94 -30.24
C LEU A 227 -32.79 -7.51 -28.78
N TYR A 228 -31.54 -7.62 -28.31
CA TYR A 228 -31.17 -7.13 -27.00
C TYR A 228 -31.36 -5.61 -26.88
N GLN A 229 -30.83 -4.83 -27.82
CA GLN A 229 -30.88 -3.36 -27.79
C GLN A 229 -32.32 -2.84 -27.88
N ASP A 230 -33.10 -3.33 -28.84
CA ASP A 230 -34.42 -2.77 -29.16
C ASP A 230 -35.50 -3.23 -28.16
N VAL A 231 -35.45 -4.50 -27.73
CA VAL A 231 -36.54 -5.12 -26.94
C VAL A 231 -36.14 -5.29 -25.48
N VAL A 232 -35.09 -6.07 -25.22
CA VAL A 232 -34.73 -6.49 -23.85
C VAL A 232 -34.26 -5.28 -23.03
N GLN A 233 -33.28 -4.54 -23.54
CA GLN A 233 -32.70 -3.40 -22.84
C GLN A 233 -33.74 -2.31 -22.59
N SER A 234 -34.51 -1.92 -23.61
CA SER A 234 -35.52 -0.86 -23.46
C SER A 234 -36.53 -1.19 -22.36
N ARG A 235 -37.02 -2.44 -22.32
CA ARG A 235 -37.98 -2.87 -21.29
C ARG A 235 -37.36 -2.95 -19.90
N MET A 236 -36.13 -3.44 -19.82
CA MET A 236 -35.44 -3.57 -18.53
C MET A 236 -35.09 -2.20 -17.94
N MET A 237 -34.58 -1.27 -18.75
CA MET A 237 -34.30 0.11 -18.31
C MET A 237 -35.57 0.82 -17.87
N GLU A 238 -36.67 0.67 -18.63
CA GLU A 238 -37.99 1.20 -18.23
C GLU A 238 -38.41 0.70 -16.84
N GLN A 239 -38.22 -0.60 -16.55
CA GLN A 239 -38.55 -1.17 -15.23
C GLN A 239 -37.61 -0.69 -14.11
N VAL A 240 -36.33 -0.48 -14.39
CA VAL A 240 -35.36 0.02 -13.41
C VAL A 240 -35.68 1.49 -13.05
N VAL A 241 -35.93 2.34 -14.03
CA VAL A 241 -36.24 3.76 -13.77
C VAL A 241 -37.62 3.91 -13.12
N SER A 242 -38.62 3.15 -13.58
CA SER A 242 -40.00 3.29 -13.10
C SER A 242 -40.24 2.72 -11.69
N CYS A 243 -39.39 1.79 -11.20
CA CYS A 243 -39.63 1.15 -9.92
C CYS A 243 -39.42 2.06 -8.70
N LYS A 244 -38.61 3.13 -8.84
CA LYS A 244 -38.32 4.15 -7.81
C LYS A 244 -38.00 3.57 -6.42
N ASP A 245 -37.32 2.42 -6.38
CA ASP A 245 -36.93 1.74 -5.15
C ASP A 245 -35.42 1.48 -5.16
N GLU A 246 -34.75 1.92 -4.10
CA GLU A 246 -33.28 1.96 -4.01
C GLU A 246 -32.64 0.57 -4.12
N ILE A 247 -33.17 -0.41 -3.37
CA ILE A 247 -32.65 -1.78 -3.35
C ILE A 247 -32.87 -2.45 -4.72
N ALA A 248 -34.06 -2.25 -5.30
CA ALA A 248 -34.38 -2.83 -6.58
C ALA A 248 -33.53 -2.26 -7.71
N GLN A 249 -33.38 -0.94 -7.77
CA GLN A 249 -32.54 -0.28 -8.76
C GLN A 249 -31.09 -0.74 -8.68
N GLN A 250 -30.51 -0.76 -7.48
CA GLN A 250 -29.12 -1.19 -7.29
C GLN A 250 -28.91 -2.63 -7.75
N TYR A 251 -29.75 -3.56 -7.27
CA TYR A 251 -29.60 -4.97 -7.56
C TYR A 251 -29.84 -5.28 -9.05
N LEU A 252 -30.91 -4.72 -9.64
CA LEU A 252 -31.24 -4.97 -11.03
C LEU A 252 -30.15 -4.44 -11.97
N MET A 253 -29.61 -3.24 -11.72
CA MET A 253 -28.49 -2.73 -12.51
C MET A 253 -27.27 -3.64 -12.42
N GLN A 254 -26.94 -4.15 -11.24
CA GLN A 254 -25.84 -5.11 -11.08
C GLN A 254 -26.13 -6.44 -11.79
N CYS A 255 -27.35 -6.96 -11.73
CA CYS A 255 -27.73 -8.17 -12.46
C CYS A 255 -27.65 -7.99 -13.98
N ILE A 256 -27.96 -6.80 -14.50
CA ILE A 256 -27.81 -6.49 -15.92
C ILE A 256 -26.33 -6.55 -16.30
N ILE A 257 -25.48 -5.88 -15.51
CA ILE A 257 -24.03 -5.84 -15.71
C ILE A 257 -23.37 -7.21 -15.50
N GLN A 258 -23.98 -8.15 -14.77
CA GLN A 258 -23.40 -9.49 -14.56
C GLN A 258 -23.99 -10.56 -15.48
N GLY A 259 -25.23 -10.37 -15.93
CA GLY A 259 -25.99 -11.40 -16.65
C GLY A 259 -25.72 -11.46 -18.15
N PHE A 260 -25.45 -10.32 -18.80
CA PHE A 260 -25.32 -10.24 -20.26
C PHE A 260 -23.86 -10.21 -20.73
N PRO A 261 -23.52 -10.57 -21.97
CA PRO A 261 -22.17 -10.47 -22.51
C PRO A 261 -21.59 -9.04 -22.56
N ASP A 262 -20.27 -8.92 -22.54
CA ASP A 262 -19.56 -7.63 -22.54
C ASP A 262 -19.72 -6.85 -23.85
N GLU A 263 -19.82 -7.55 -24.99
CA GLU A 263 -20.10 -6.95 -26.31
C GLU A 263 -21.42 -6.17 -26.32
N PHE A 264 -22.44 -6.68 -25.62
CA PHE A 264 -23.74 -6.01 -25.52
C PHE A 264 -23.63 -4.75 -24.68
N HIS A 265 -22.82 -4.77 -23.61
CA HIS A 265 -22.58 -3.59 -22.78
C HIS A 265 -21.84 -2.50 -23.54
N LEU A 266 -20.87 -2.84 -24.41
CA LEU A 266 -20.15 -1.87 -25.21
C LEU A 266 -21.09 -1.14 -26.20
N GLY A 267 -21.92 -1.90 -26.93
CA GLY A 267 -22.86 -1.31 -27.89
C GLY A 267 -24.04 -0.56 -27.24
N THR A 268 -24.31 -0.82 -25.96
CA THR A 268 -25.44 -0.21 -25.24
C THR A 268 -25.04 0.70 -24.08
N LEU A 269 -23.75 1.04 -24.01
CA LEU A 269 -23.14 1.91 -23.01
C LEU A 269 -23.86 3.27 -22.88
N PRO A 270 -24.22 3.99 -23.97
CA PRO A 270 -24.89 5.28 -23.84
C PRO A 270 -26.22 5.19 -23.08
N THR A 271 -27.00 4.14 -23.36
CA THR A 271 -28.32 3.91 -22.74
C THR A 271 -28.18 3.49 -21.29
N LEU A 272 -27.22 2.60 -20.97
CA LEU A 272 -26.94 2.18 -19.59
C LEU A 272 -26.48 3.37 -18.73
N LEU A 273 -25.60 4.20 -19.26
CA LEU A 273 -25.06 5.37 -18.57
C LEU A 273 -26.09 6.51 -18.45
N ALA A 274 -27.00 6.64 -19.41
CA ALA A 274 -28.11 7.61 -19.32
C ALA A 274 -29.11 7.28 -18.22
N ALA A 275 -29.24 5.99 -17.83
CA ALA A 275 -30.12 5.57 -16.75
C ALA A 275 -29.56 5.85 -15.35
N LEU A 276 -28.22 5.98 -15.19
CA LEU A 276 -27.58 6.16 -13.87
C LEU A 276 -28.02 7.43 -13.13
N PRO A 277 -28.14 8.61 -13.78
CA PRO A 277 -28.62 9.82 -13.11
C PRO A 277 -30.12 9.78 -12.75
N GLU A 278 -30.92 8.93 -13.42
CA GLU A 278 -32.36 8.80 -13.17
C GLU A 278 -32.70 7.90 -11.96
N LEU A 279 -31.68 7.29 -11.34
CA LEU A 279 -31.84 6.44 -10.16
C LEU A 279 -32.20 7.27 -8.92
N GLN A 280 -32.68 6.63 -7.86
CA GLN A 280 -32.94 7.33 -6.59
C GLN A 280 -31.62 7.71 -5.88
N SER A 281 -31.60 8.81 -5.12
CA SER A 281 -30.41 9.31 -4.43
C SER A 281 -29.81 8.32 -3.42
N GLY A 282 -30.63 7.45 -2.83
CA GLY A 282 -30.18 6.38 -1.92
C GLY A 282 -29.49 5.20 -2.62
N VAL A 283 -29.51 5.12 -3.95
CA VAL A 283 -28.83 4.06 -4.69
C VAL A 283 -27.32 4.26 -4.63
N LYS A 284 -26.58 3.20 -4.28
CA LYS A 284 -25.11 3.22 -4.31
C LYS A 284 -24.58 3.11 -5.73
N VAL A 285 -24.69 4.19 -6.50
CA VAL A 285 -24.29 4.24 -7.92
C VAL A 285 -22.81 3.89 -8.11
N HIS A 286 -21.95 4.26 -7.16
CA HIS A 286 -20.52 3.91 -7.19
C HIS A 286 -20.27 2.39 -7.29
N LEU A 287 -21.10 1.54 -6.65
CA LEU A 287 -20.95 0.08 -6.75
C LEU A 287 -21.39 -0.47 -8.11
N VAL A 288 -22.39 0.17 -8.72
CA VAL A 288 -22.87 -0.19 -10.07
C VAL A 288 -21.79 0.17 -11.10
N LEU A 289 -21.26 1.40 -11.02
CA LEU A 289 -20.21 1.86 -11.93
C LEU A 289 -18.92 1.04 -11.74
N ALA A 290 -18.52 0.75 -10.50
CA ALA A 290 -17.36 -0.10 -10.21
C ALA A 290 -17.50 -1.50 -10.84
N SER A 291 -18.68 -2.12 -10.73
CA SER A 291 -18.92 -3.44 -11.33
C SER A 291 -18.87 -3.41 -12.86
N LEU A 292 -19.33 -2.32 -13.49
CA LEU A 292 -19.26 -2.15 -14.94
C LEU A 292 -17.80 -1.97 -15.38
N LEU A 293 -17.07 -1.07 -14.72
CA LEU A 293 -15.69 -0.73 -15.05
C LEU A 293 -14.73 -1.89 -14.85
N ASP A 294 -14.86 -2.66 -13.76
CA ASP A 294 -14.05 -3.86 -13.52
C ASP A 294 -14.32 -4.95 -14.57
N ARG A 295 -15.55 -5.02 -15.09
CA ARG A 295 -15.87 -5.97 -16.16
C ARG A 295 -15.30 -5.55 -17.51
N LEU A 296 -15.45 -4.27 -17.86
CA LEU A 296 -14.89 -3.70 -19.09
C LEU A 296 -13.35 -3.73 -19.08
N SER A 297 -12.70 -3.50 -17.93
CA SER A 297 -11.24 -3.59 -17.82
C SER A 297 -10.73 -5.02 -18.02
N ARG A 298 -11.41 -6.03 -17.46
CA ARG A 298 -11.10 -7.45 -17.72
C ARG A 298 -11.31 -7.84 -19.18
N PHE A 299 -12.34 -7.29 -19.83
CA PHE A 299 -12.58 -7.51 -21.25
C PHE A 299 -11.47 -6.90 -22.11
N ALA A 300 -11.06 -5.66 -21.81
CA ALA A 300 -9.91 -5.01 -22.47
C ALA A 300 -8.59 -5.77 -22.25
N ALA A 301 -8.40 -6.37 -21.07
CA ALA A 301 -7.22 -7.19 -20.77
C ALA A 301 -7.19 -8.52 -21.55
N THR A 302 -8.35 -9.00 -22.02
CA THR A 302 -8.46 -10.27 -22.75
C THR A 302 -8.32 -10.06 -24.26
N ASP A 303 -8.92 -9.01 -24.82
CA ASP A 303 -8.87 -8.69 -26.25
C ASP A 303 -8.39 -7.26 -26.52
N ALA A 304 -7.24 -7.12 -27.16
CA ALA A 304 -6.65 -5.81 -27.48
C ALA A 304 -7.46 -5.02 -28.52
N SER A 305 -8.20 -5.68 -29.41
CA SER A 305 -9.07 -5.02 -30.40
C SER A 305 -10.26 -4.28 -29.77
N VAL A 306 -10.57 -4.57 -28.51
CA VAL A 306 -11.64 -3.88 -27.76
C VAL A 306 -11.20 -2.45 -27.40
N VAL A 307 -9.90 -2.22 -27.21
CA VAL A 307 -9.38 -0.86 -26.93
C VAL A 307 -9.65 0.07 -28.10
N ASP A 308 -9.51 -0.41 -29.33
CA ASP A 308 -9.87 0.35 -30.54
C ASP A 308 -11.38 0.65 -30.60
N GLN A 309 -12.22 -0.32 -30.24
CA GLN A 309 -13.67 -0.12 -30.15
C GLN A 309 -14.08 0.86 -29.05
N PHE A 310 -13.35 0.90 -27.92
CA PHE A 310 -13.57 1.90 -26.88
C PHE A 310 -13.17 3.31 -27.32
N ASN A 311 -12.13 3.43 -28.15
CA ASN A 311 -11.72 4.70 -28.74
C ASN A 311 -12.77 5.19 -29.76
N ASP A 312 -13.25 4.30 -30.64
CA ASP A 312 -14.27 4.62 -31.64
C ASP A 312 -15.61 5.06 -31.01
N SER A 313 -15.93 4.51 -29.84
CA SER A 313 -17.16 4.82 -29.09
C SER A 313 -16.99 5.96 -28.07
N ASP A 314 -15.80 6.55 -27.91
CA ASP A 314 -15.47 7.50 -26.84
C ASP A 314 -16.00 7.04 -25.46
N ALA A 315 -15.71 5.79 -25.11
CA ALA A 315 -16.23 5.20 -23.88
C ALA A 315 -15.78 5.97 -22.63
N PHE A 316 -14.55 6.51 -22.63
CA PHE A 316 -14.05 7.33 -21.54
C PHE A 316 -14.86 8.63 -21.37
N GLY A 317 -15.10 9.38 -22.46
CA GLY A 317 -15.89 10.61 -22.41
C GLY A 317 -17.32 10.35 -21.93
N GLN A 318 -17.94 9.26 -22.38
CA GLN A 318 -19.27 8.86 -21.92
C GLN A 318 -19.30 8.49 -20.44
N LEU A 319 -18.34 7.70 -19.96
CA LEU A 319 -18.23 7.28 -18.57
C LEU A 319 -17.97 8.47 -17.64
N LEU A 320 -17.06 9.36 -18.02
CA LEU A 320 -16.77 10.57 -17.26
C LEU A 320 -17.99 11.49 -17.23
N GLY A 321 -18.63 11.75 -18.38
CA GLY A 321 -19.83 12.58 -18.46
C GLY A 321 -21.04 11.98 -17.72
N ALA A 322 -21.13 10.65 -17.60
CA ALA A 322 -22.13 10.00 -16.77
C ALA A 322 -21.85 10.21 -15.28
N ALA A 323 -20.61 10.02 -14.85
CA ALA A 323 -20.19 10.27 -13.47
C ALA A 323 -20.42 11.73 -13.04
N THR A 324 -20.08 12.69 -13.90
CA THR A 324 -20.34 14.13 -13.63
C THR A 324 -21.83 14.41 -13.48
N ARG A 325 -22.68 13.88 -14.39
CA ARG A 325 -24.15 14.04 -14.29
C ARG A 325 -24.72 13.40 -13.03
N VAL A 326 -24.21 12.25 -12.62
CA VAL A 326 -24.60 11.58 -11.37
C VAL A 326 -24.23 12.45 -10.16
N SER A 327 -23.04 13.04 -10.13
CA SER A 327 -22.67 13.97 -9.05
C SER A 327 -23.56 15.21 -9.02
N GLU A 328 -23.82 15.83 -10.17
CA GLU A 328 -24.66 17.05 -10.26
C GLU A 328 -26.12 16.81 -9.83
N GLN A 329 -26.70 15.67 -10.20
CA GLN A 329 -28.11 15.37 -9.92
C GLN A 329 -28.33 14.80 -8.50
N HIS A 330 -27.36 14.10 -7.93
CA HIS A 330 -27.44 13.55 -6.58
C HIS A 330 -26.64 14.37 -5.56
N THR A 331 -27.21 15.50 -5.15
CA THR A 331 -26.62 16.40 -4.14
C THR A 331 -26.56 15.79 -2.74
N GLU A 332 -27.33 14.74 -2.47
CA GLU A 332 -27.36 14.03 -1.17
C GLU A 332 -26.33 12.89 -1.06
N MET A 333 -25.54 12.65 -2.12
CA MET A 333 -24.57 11.55 -2.12
C MET A 333 -23.38 11.87 -1.19
N PRO A 334 -22.94 10.93 -0.33
CA PRO A 334 -21.75 11.12 0.49
C PRO A 334 -20.50 11.36 -0.36
N GLY A 335 -19.64 12.31 0.02
CA GLY A 335 -18.40 12.62 -0.70
C GLY A 335 -17.48 11.40 -0.88
N ALA A 336 -17.48 10.47 0.09
CA ALA A 336 -16.73 9.22 0.00
C ALA A 336 -17.19 8.32 -1.16
N ASP A 337 -18.48 8.31 -1.46
CA ASP A 337 -19.05 7.50 -2.54
C ASP A 337 -18.75 8.12 -3.90
N ILE A 338 -18.73 9.46 -3.99
CA ILE A 338 -18.27 10.21 -5.17
C ILE A 338 -16.79 9.91 -5.45
N ALA A 339 -15.93 10.00 -4.43
CA ALA A 339 -14.52 9.66 -4.56
C ALA A 339 -14.32 8.20 -4.99
N ALA A 340 -15.09 7.24 -4.44
CA ALA A 340 -15.03 5.84 -4.84
C ALA A 340 -15.43 5.60 -6.30
N MET A 341 -16.38 6.38 -6.83
CA MET A 341 -16.76 6.35 -8.24
C MET A 341 -15.57 6.76 -9.13
N TYR A 342 -14.91 7.88 -8.81
CA TYR A 342 -13.74 8.35 -9.55
C TYR A 342 -12.50 7.45 -9.38
N ILE A 343 -12.33 6.78 -8.24
CA ILE A 343 -11.30 5.72 -8.08
C ILE A 343 -11.54 4.58 -9.06
N SER A 344 -12.79 4.15 -9.21
CA SER A 344 -13.13 3.07 -10.15
C SER A 344 -12.82 3.50 -11.60
N LEU A 345 -13.09 4.75 -11.95
CA LEU A 345 -12.73 5.33 -13.25
C LEU A 345 -11.20 5.42 -13.44
N ALA A 346 -10.46 5.87 -12.43
CA ALA A 346 -9.00 5.93 -12.50
C ALA A 346 -8.36 4.54 -12.67
N ASN A 347 -8.90 3.51 -11.99
CA ASN A 347 -8.49 2.12 -12.20
C ASN A 347 -8.76 1.63 -13.63
N PHE A 348 -9.92 1.97 -14.19
CA PHE A 348 -10.25 1.65 -15.56
C PHE A 348 -9.28 2.32 -16.55
N VAL A 349 -9.00 3.63 -16.38
CA VAL A 349 -8.03 4.35 -17.21
C VAL A 349 -6.64 3.73 -17.09
N GLY A 350 -6.17 3.42 -15.88
CA GLY A 350 -4.87 2.78 -15.68
C GLY A 350 -4.76 1.38 -16.30
N ALA A 351 -5.86 0.64 -16.36
CA ALA A 351 -5.89 -0.70 -16.95
C ALA A 351 -6.03 -0.69 -18.49
N VAL A 352 -6.83 0.23 -19.05
CA VAL A 352 -7.17 0.26 -20.48
C VAL A 352 -6.28 1.22 -21.27
N TYR A 353 -5.91 2.36 -20.68
CA TYR A 353 -5.16 3.45 -21.31
C TYR A 353 -3.90 3.80 -20.51
N PRO A 354 -2.91 2.90 -20.42
CA PRO A 354 -1.69 3.17 -19.67
C PRO A 354 -0.98 4.43 -20.18
N ASP A 355 -0.88 4.66 -21.50
CA ASP A 355 -0.08 5.77 -22.03
C ASP A 355 -0.76 7.16 -21.93
N HIS A 356 -2.04 7.24 -21.56
CA HIS A 356 -2.80 8.49 -21.56
C HIS A 356 -2.97 9.10 -20.16
N LEU A 357 -1.90 9.73 -19.66
CA LEU A 357 -1.91 10.50 -18.39
C LEU A 357 -2.92 11.66 -18.40
N ASP A 358 -3.25 12.21 -19.58
CA ASP A 358 -4.25 13.26 -19.74
C ASP A 358 -5.64 12.84 -19.24
N TYR A 359 -6.00 11.56 -19.38
CA TYR A 359 -7.28 11.04 -18.89
C TYR A 359 -7.32 10.95 -17.38
N ILE A 360 -6.19 10.65 -16.73
CA ILE A 360 -6.08 10.67 -15.27
C ILE A 360 -6.20 12.11 -14.75
N ASP A 361 -5.57 13.09 -15.41
CA ASP A 361 -5.70 14.50 -15.02
C ASP A 361 -7.16 14.97 -15.13
N ARG A 362 -7.87 14.58 -16.20
CA ARG A 362 -9.31 14.87 -16.35
C ARG A 362 -10.16 14.22 -15.25
N VAL A 363 -9.89 12.96 -14.89
CA VAL A 363 -10.60 12.29 -13.79
C VAL A 363 -10.36 13.00 -12.46
N LEU A 364 -9.12 13.41 -12.17
CA LEU A 364 -8.79 14.19 -10.98
C LEU A 364 -9.49 15.55 -10.98
N GLN A 365 -9.55 16.22 -12.14
CA GLN A 365 -10.24 17.50 -12.29
C GLN A 365 -11.73 17.38 -12.02
N SER A 366 -12.42 16.45 -12.67
CA SER A 366 -13.85 16.24 -12.46
C SER A 366 -14.16 15.79 -11.03
N CYS A 367 -13.27 15.02 -10.39
CA CYS A 367 -13.40 14.67 -8.97
C CYS A 367 -13.30 15.90 -8.06
N HIS A 368 -12.33 16.80 -8.32
CA HIS A 368 -12.18 18.04 -7.58
C HIS A 368 -13.43 18.93 -7.70
N GLU A 369 -13.90 19.16 -8.92
CA GLU A 369 -15.09 19.99 -9.20
C GLU A 369 -16.35 19.39 -8.55
N ALA A 370 -16.52 18.06 -8.61
CA ALA A 370 -17.64 17.37 -7.98
C ALA A 370 -17.59 17.44 -6.44
N LEU A 371 -16.41 17.35 -5.83
CA LEU A 371 -16.26 17.42 -4.38
C LEU A 371 -16.40 18.85 -3.84
N GLU A 372 -15.95 19.86 -4.59
CA GLU A 372 -16.12 21.27 -4.23
C GLU A 372 -17.60 21.67 -4.22
N GLY A 373 -18.40 21.13 -5.14
CA GLY A 373 -19.84 21.37 -5.22
C GLY A 373 -20.69 20.78 -4.07
N HIS A 374 -20.21 19.71 -3.40
CA HIS A 374 -21.02 18.96 -2.44
C HIS A 374 -20.88 19.38 -0.98
N GLY A 375 -19.88 20.22 -0.64
CA GLY A 375 -19.73 20.79 0.70
C GLY A 375 -19.34 19.77 1.80
N ASP A 376 -18.44 20.21 2.68
CA ASP A 376 -17.82 19.47 3.79
C ASP A 376 -17.05 18.18 3.42
N ILE A 377 -15.95 18.37 2.70
CA ILE A 377 -14.99 17.34 2.26
C ILE A 377 -14.19 16.74 3.46
N ARG A 378 -14.36 17.30 4.66
CA ARG A 378 -13.57 17.00 5.87
C ARG A 378 -14.09 15.81 6.68
N GLU A 379 -14.92 14.95 6.09
CA GLU A 379 -15.22 13.65 6.67
C GLU A 379 -14.03 12.68 6.52
N ASP A 380 -13.64 12.02 7.60
CA ASP A 380 -12.50 11.08 7.61
C ASP A 380 -12.64 9.94 6.59
N ARG A 381 -13.88 9.55 6.26
CA ARG A 381 -14.14 8.51 5.25
C ARG A 381 -13.86 9.03 3.83
N THR A 382 -14.21 10.28 3.54
CA THR A 382 -13.95 10.94 2.25
C THR A 382 -12.46 11.17 2.06
N GLU A 383 -11.75 11.63 3.09
CA GLU A 383 -10.29 11.81 3.05
C GLU A 383 -9.55 10.49 2.76
N LYS A 384 -9.96 9.37 3.37
CA LYS A 384 -9.37 8.06 3.07
C LYS A 384 -9.54 7.67 1.61
N GLN A 385 -10.69 7.97 1.01
CA GLN A 385 -10.92 7.69 -0.41
C GLN A 385 -10.13 8.64 -1.32
N ILE A 386 -10.04 9.93 -0.99
CA ILE A 386 -9.19 10.88 -1.73
C ILE A 386 -7.71 10.45 -1.68
N VAL A 387 -7.23 10.01 -0.52
CA VAL A 387 -5.87 9.47 -0.38
C VAL A 387 -5.69 8.21 -1.24
N ALA A 388 -6.69 7.33 -1.31
CA ALA A 388 -6.64 6.16 -2.19
C ALA A 388 -6.60 6.56 -3.68
N LEU A 389 -7.41 7.56 -4.08
CA LEU A 389 -7.42 8.11 -5.43
C LEU A 389 -6.05 8.69 -5.82
N LEU A 390 -5.42 9.45 -4.93
CA LEU A 390 -4.10 10.06 -5.16
C LEU A 390 -2.95 9.05 -5.12
N THR A 391 -3.11 7.94 -4.39
CA THR A 391 -2.10 6.87 -4.30
C THR A 391 -2.10 6.00 -5.56
N LEU A 392 -3.25 5.81 -6.20
CA LEU A 392 -3.39 4.89 -7.33
C LEU A 392 -2.45 5.24 -8.51
N PRO A 393 -2.42 6.47 -9.05
CA PRO A 393 -1.49 6.81 -10.13
C PRO A 393 -0.02 6.68 -9.73
N LEU A 394 0.33 6.95 -8.46
CA LEU A 394 1.71 6.84 -7.97
C LEU A 394 2.24 5.41 -7.98
N THR A 395 1.37 4.41 -7.89
CA THR A 395 1.77 2.99 -7.95
C THR A 395 1.88 2.45 -9.36
N SER A 396 1.12 3.00 -10.30
CA SER A 396 1.03 2.51 -11.68
C SER A 396 1.98 3.23 -12.64
N TYR A 397 2.34 4.48 -12.35
CA TYR A 397 3.12 5.35 -13.23
C TYR A 397 4.41 5.83 -12.58
N ASP A 398 5.28 6.44 -13.38
CA ASP A 398 6.46 7.11 -12.83
C ASP A 398 6.01 8.29 -11.93
N PRO A 399 6.36 8.27 -10.62
CA PRO A 399 5.85 9.25 -9.67
C PRO A 399 6.13 10.70 -10.06
N VAL A 400 7.24 10.99 -10.74
CA VAL A 400 7.61 12.36 -11.14
C VAL A 400 6.66 12.88 -12.21
N THR A 401 6.28 12.06 -13.18
CA THR A 401 5.31 12.43 -14.22
C THR A 401 3.91 12.68 -13.65
N VAL A 402 3.49 11.89 -12.65
CA VAL A 402 2.19 12.05 -11.96
C VAL A 402 2.15 13.32 -11.13
N LEU A 403 3.23 13.64 -10.42
CA LEU A 403 3.33 14.87 -9.63
C LEU A 403 3.35 16.12 -10.52
N GLY A 404 3.79 15.99 -11.77
CA GLY A 404 3.74 17.06 -12.77
C GLY A 404 2.34 17.40 -13.29
N LEU A 405 1.30 16.65 -12.92
CA LEU A 405 -0.07 16.92 -13.33
C LEU A 405 -0.60 18.20 -12.67
N SER A 406 -1.23 19.06 -13.49
CA SER A 406 -1.70 20.38 -13.06
C SER A 406 -2.80 20.32 -12.00
N THR A 407 -3.58 19.24 -11.98
CA THR A 407 -4.72 19.07 -11.07
C THR A 407 -4.36 18.36 -9.77
N TYR A 408 -3.20 17.68 -9.71
CA TYR A 408 -2.77 16.94 -8.51
C TYR A 408 -2.65 17.84 -7.27
N PRO A 409 -2.04 19.05 -7.34
CA PRO A 409 -2.02 19.99 -6.21
C PRO A 409 -3.42 20.44 -5.77
N ARG A 410 -4.37 20.59 -6.70
CA ARG A 410 -5.73 21.05 -6.42
C ARG A 410 -6.50 20.03 -5.58
N VAL A 411 -6.39 18.75 -5.92
CA VAL A 411 -7.01 17.67 -5.14
C VAL A 411 -6.36 17.54 -3.77
N MET A 412 -5.03 17.69 -3.68
CA MET A 412 -4.33 17.67 -2.38
C MET A 412 -4.75 18.82 -1.46
N SER A 413 -5.10 19.99 -2.01
CA SER A 413 -5.58 21.14 -1.22
C SER A 413 -6.90 20.88 -0.47
N LEU A 414 -7.65 19.84 -0.86
CA LEU A 414 -8.88 19.43 -0.20
C LEU A 414 -8.66 18.66 1.11
N LEU A 415 -7.44 18.17 1.36
CA LEU A 415 -7.10 17.36 2.52
C LEU A 415 -6.82 18.21 3.77
N LYS A 416 -7.01 17.63 4.96
CA LYS A 416 -6.56 18.24 6.22
C LYS A 416 -5.02 18.25 6.29
N PRO A 417 -4.42 19.17 7.05
CA PRO A 417 -2.96 19.21 7.22
C PRO A 417 -2.33 17.89 7.69
N ALA A 418 -3.00 17.16 8.59
CA ALA A 418 -2.56 15.85 9.06
C ALA A 418 -2.57 14.77 7.96
N THR A 419 -3.62 14.74 7.11
CA THR A 419 -3.70 13.80 5.99
C THR A 419 -2.78 14.19 4.83
N CYS A 420 -2.50 15.49 4.64
CA CYS A 420 -1.43 15.96 3.76
C CYS A 420 -0.06 15.44 4.20
N LYS A 421 0.25 15.47 5.51
CA LYS A 421 1.50 14.91 6.06
C LYS A 421 1.60 13.41 5.76
N ALA A 422 0.54 12.64 6.05
CA ALA A 422 0.48 11.21 5.75
C ALA A 422 0.61 10.91 4.24
N MET A 423 0.04 11.74 3.37
CA MET A 423 0.18 11.60 1.92
C MET A 423 1.61 11.91 1.45
N ALA A 424 2.24 12.95 1.99
CA ALA A 424 3.64 13.28 1.71
C ALA A 424 4.56 12.10 2.07
N VAL A 425 4.34 11.45 3.22
CA VAL A 425 5.08 10.23 3.62
C VAL A 425 4.90 9.11 2.59
N LYS A 426 3.66 8.88 2.12
CA LYS A 426 3.38 7.87 1.09
C LYS A 426 4.03 8.18 -0.26
N ILE A 427 4.06 9.45 -0.67
CA ILE A 427 4.74 9.90 -1.89
C ILE A 427 6.22 9.54 -1.79
N VAL A 428 6.89 9.91 -0.69
CA VAL A 428 8.31 9.62 -0.48
C VAL A 428 8.57 8.12 -0.45
N GLN A 429 7.76 7.33 0.27
CA GLN A 429 7.90 5.88 0.29
C GLN A 429 7.75 5.26 -1.10
N THR A 430 6.84 5.77 -1.93
CA THR A 430 6.61 5.26 -3.28
C THR A 430 7.78 5.58 -4.20
N ILE A 431 8.29 6.82 -4.17
CA ILE A 431 9.50 7.21 -4.91
C ILE A 431 10.70 6.34 -4.49
N LEU A 432 10.86 6.08 -3.19
CA LEU A 432 11.95 5.25 -2.68
C LEU A 432 11.83 3.77 -3.10
N LYS A 433 10.60 3.25 -3.22
CA LYS A 433 10.31 1.87 -3.66
C LYS A 433 10.55 1.69 -5.15
N VAL A 434 10.07 2.62 -5.98
CA VAL A 434 10.26 2.60 -7.44
C VAL A 434 11.73 2.88 -7.79
N GLY A 435 12.39 3.73 -7.00
CA GLY A 435 13.80 4.06 -7.17
C GLY A 435 14.06 5.10 -8.27
N THR A 436 13.06 5.92 -8.64
CA THR A 436 13.18 6.97 -9.65
C THR A 436 14.31 7.95 -9.29
N GLU A 437 15.18 8.25 -10.25
CA GLU A 437 16.24 9.25 -10.11
C GLU A 437 15.74 10.61 -10.59
N ILE A 438 15.87 11.63 -9.74
CA ILE A 438 15.41 12.98 -10.07
C ILE A 438 16.60 13.78 -10.58
N SER A 439 16.55 14.17 -11.85
CA SER A 439 17.66 14.79 -12.57
C SER A 439 17.47 16.28 -12.85
N GLU A 440 16.24 16.80 -12.77
CA GLU A 440 15.93 18.20 -13.10
C GLU A 440 15.58 19.05 -11.87
N PRO A 441 16.05 20.31 -11.79
CA PRO A 441 15.79 21.17 -10.64
C PRO A 441 14.32 21.55 -10.48
N ALA A 442 13.59 21.72 -11.59
CA ALA A 442 12.15 21.99 -11.56
C ALA A 442 11.35 20.83 -10.93
N GLN A 443 11.76 19.59 -11.18
CA GLN A 443 11.16 18.40 -10.57
C GLN A 443 11.43 18.34 -9.06
N VAL A 444 12.60 18.83 -8.63
CA VAL A 444 12.95 18.94 -7.19
C VAL A 444 12.10 20.00 -6.51
N GLU A 445 11.92 21.17 -7.10
CA GLU A 445 11.05 22.22 -6.53
C GLU A 445 9.61 21.71 -6.37
N MET A 446 9.07 21.12 -7.44
CA MET A 446 7.74 20.51 -7.43
C MET A 446 7.61 19.46 -6.33
N LEU A 447 8.57 18.54 -6.22
CA LEU A 447 8.54 17.51 -5.19
C LEU A 447 8.59 18.09 -3.77
N LEU A 448 9.44 19.11 -3.55
CA LEU A 448 9.57 19.77 -2.26
C LEU A 448 8.32 20.57 -1.90
N ASP A 449 7.56 21.07 -2.87
CA ASP A 449 6.25 21.69 -2.63
C ASP A 449 5.23 20.67 -2.13
N PHE A 450 5.20 19.47 -2.70
CA PHE A 450 4.34 18.38 -2.21
C PHE A 450 4.76 17.85 -0.83
N ILE A 451 6.06 17.90 -0.53
CA ILE A 451 6.63 17.45 0.74
C ILE A 451 6.72 18.60 1.75
N ALA A 452 6.22 19.80 1.42
CA ALA A 452 6.30 20.98 2.29
C ALA A 452 5.88 20.73 3.76
N PRO A 453 4.84 19.91 4.07
CA PRO A 453 4.51 19.57 5.46
C PRO A 453 5.65 18.83 6.22
N LEU A 454 6.45 18.02 5.51
CA LEU A 454 7.62 17.32 6.08
C LEU A 454 8.89 18.17 6.05
N VAL A 455 8.94 19.24 5.26
CA VAL A 455 10.09 20.16 5.16
C VAL A 455 9.98 21.36 6.10
N ALA A 456 8.81 22.00 6.22
CA ALA A 456 8.60 23.18 7.06
C ALA A 456 7.76 22.84 8.30
N ASP A 457 8.03 23.53 9.42
CA ASP A 457 7.19 23.48 10.61
C ASP A 457 5.84 24.15 10.33
N VAL A 458 4.90 23.35 9.84
CA VAL A 458 3.49 23.70 9.92
C VAL A 458 3.11 23.49 11.39
N HIS A 459 2.78 24.58 12.11
CA HIS A 459 2.17 24.48 13.43
C HIS A 459 0.85 23.72 13.30
N LEU A 460 0.92 22.40 13.43
CA LEU A 460 -0.25 21.54 13.51
C LEU A 460 -0.80 21.71 14.92
N ASP A 461 -1.99 22.30 15.04
CA ASP A 461 -2.76 22.30 16.29
C ASP A 461 -3.15 20.85 16.62
N GLY A 462 -2.29 20.14 17.34
CA GLY A 462 -2.63 18.83 17.90
C GLY A 462 -1.46 17.88 18.10
N GLY A 463 -1.00 17.78 19.36
CA GLY A 463 -0.15 16.70 19.87
C GLY A 463 1.33 16.83 19.53
N ASP A 464 2.20 16.69 20.53
CA ASP A 464 3.60 16.36 20.26
C ASP A 464 3.61 15.08 19.39
N ASP A 465 4.09 15.17 18.15
CA ASP A 465 4.37 13.98 17.33
C ASP A 465 5.29 13.06 18.14
N ASP A 466 4.99 11.76 18.18
CA ASP A 466 5.86 10.77 18.83
C ASP A 466 7.28 10.90 18.23
N GLU A 467 8.30 11.02 19.09
CA GLU A 467 9.66 11.35 18.66
C GLU A 467 10.23 10.28 17.69
N GLU A 468 9.79 9.02 17.84
CA GLU A 468 10.11 7.91 16.94
C GLU A 468 9.48 8.10 15.55
N ASP A 469 8.20 8.49 15.47
CA ASP A 469 7.51 8.72 14.19
C ASP A 469 8.14 9.89 13.43
N PHE A 470 8.50 10.96 14.14
CA PHE A 470 9.23 12.09 13.56
C PHE A 470 10.61 11.68 13.02
N GLU A 471 11.34 10.82 13.73
CA GLU A 471 12.64 10.31 13.28
C GLU A 471 12.52 9.43 12.04
N ASP A 472 11.52 8.56 11.98
CA ASP A 472 11.24 7.73 10.81
C ASP A 472 10.87 8.58 9.58
N GLU A 473 10.04 9.62 9.77
CA GLU A 473 9.69 10.57 8.71
C GLU A 473 10.92 11.30 8.16
N GLN A 474 11.76 11.84 9.05
CA GLN A 474 12.98 12.54 8.63
C GLN A 474 14.02 11.58 8.04
N GLY A 475 14.05 10.32 8.49
CA GLY A 475 14.83 9.25 7.87
C GLY A 475 14.41 8.97 6.42
N LEU A 476 13.12 9.06 6.10
CA LEU A 476 12.63 8.94 4.71
C LEU A 476 13.09 10.13 3.84
N VAL A 477 13.04 11.35 4.37
CA VAL A 477 13.54 12.55 3.66
C VAL A 477 15.05 12.46 3.43
N ALA A 478 15.82 11.99 4.42
CA ALA A 478 17.25 11.72 4.29
C ALA A 478 17.54 10.71 3.16
N ARG A 479 16.74 9.64 3.05
CA ARG A 479 16.85 8.66 1.97
C ARG A 479 16.48 9.24 0.60
N LEU A 480 15.50 10.15 0.56
CA LEU A 480 15.09 10.82 -0.67
C LEU A 480 16.21 11.67 -1.27
N ILE A 481 17.01 12.35 -0.43
CA ILE A 481 18.15 13.15 -0.89
C ILE A 481 19.14 12.31 -1.69
N HIS A 482 19.34 11.03 -1.35
CA HIS A 482 20.23 10.14 -2.11
C HIS A 482 19.71 9.78 -3.52
N ARG A 483 18.42 10.03 -3.81
CA ARG A 483 17.80 9.86 -5.13
C ARG A 483 17.88 11.10 -6.01
N LEU A 484 18.25 12.25 -5.45
CA LEU A 484 18.58 13.45 -6.21
C LEU A 484 19.95 13.25 -6.87
N ARG A 485 19.97 12.65 -8.06
CA ARG A 485 21.20 12.38 -8.80
C ARG A 485 21.05 12.76 -10.25
N ALA A 486 21.89 13.70 -10.68
CA ALA A 486 22.16 13.94 -12.09
C ALA A 486 23.51 13.33 -12.50
N SER A 487 23.58 12.89 -13.76
CA SER A 487 24.81 12.40 -14.40
C SER A 487 25.84 13.52 -14.56
N ASP A 488 25.39 14.73 -14.89
CA ASP A 488 26.22 15.92 -14.98
C ASP A 488 26.50 16.51 -13.58
N PRO A 489 27.78 16.68 -13.17
CA PRO A 489 28.15 17.30 -11.90
C PRO A 489 27.58 18.71 -11.70
N ALA A 490 27.44 19.50 -12.76
CA ALA A 490 26.92 20.88 -12.67
C ALA A 490 25.42 20.89 -12.36
N GLN A 491 24.65 20.11 -13.10
CA GLN A 491 23.23 19.89 -12.79
C GLN A 491 23.05 19.32 -11.39
N HIS A 492 23.85 18.34 -10.99
CA HIS A 492 23.76 17.73 -9.66
C HIS A 492 24.00 18.76 -8.54
N TYR A 493 24.96 19.67 -8.71
CA TYR A 493 25.18 20.77 -7.76
C TYR A 493 23.99 21.73 -7.70
N ALA A 494 23.40 22.08 -8.84
CA ALA A 494 22.19 22.91 -8.87
C ALA A 494 21.01 22.24 -8.14
N LEU A 495 20.81 20.93 -8.30
CA LEU A 495 19.79 20.17 -7.56
C LEU A 495 19.99 20.29 -6.04
N LEU A 496 21.22 20.11 -5.57
CA LEU A 496 21.53 20.19 -4.13
C LEU A 496 21.41 21.62 -3.60
N GLN A 497 21.69 22.63 -4.41
CA GLN A 497 21.49 24.03 -4.01
C GLN A 497 20.01 24.34 -3.80
N THR A 498 19.16 24.01 -4.77
CA THR A 498 17.70 24.17 -4.65
C THR A 498 17.15 23.40 -3.44
N ALA A 499 17.61 22.17 -3.22
CA ALA A 499 17.22 21.37 -2.07
C ALA A 499 17.59 22.06 -0.75
N ARG A 500 18.84 22.53 -0.62
CA ARG A 500 19.31 23.21 0.60
C ARG A 500 18.51 24.47 0.91
N GLU A 501 18.22 25.30 -0.09
CA GLU A 501 17.46 26.54 0.11
C GLU A 501 16.11 26.24 0.78
N ARG A 502 15.41 25.19 0.36
CA ARG A 502 14.14 24.78 0.97
C ARG A 502 14.30 24.12 2.33
N PHE A 503 15.29 23.23 2.51
CA PHE A 503 15.54 22.59 3.81
C PHE A 503 15.98 23.56 4.90
N SER A 504 16.67 24.66 4.53
CA SER A 504 17.08 25.69 5.49
C SER A 504 15.92 26.38 6.21
N ALA A 505 14.70 26.31 5.66
CA ALA A 505 13.49 26.84 6.28
C ALA A 505 12.84 25.90 7.31
N GLY A 506 13.33 24.66 7.47
CA GLY A 506 12.69 23.58 8.24
C GLY A 506 12.97 23.50 9.73
N GLY A 507 13.71 24.46 10.30
CA GLY A 507 14.02 24.50 11.73
C GLY A 507 15.10 23.51 12.21
N ALA A 508 15.66 23.75 13.41
CA ALA A 508 16.84 23.05 13.93
C ALA A 508 16.68 21.51 14.03
N ARG A 509 15.50 21.03 14.43
CA ARG A 509 15.21 19.59 14.61
C ARG A 509 15.18 18.78 13.32
N ARG A 510 14.89 19.40 12.16
CA ARG A 510 14.88 18.72 10.84
C ARG A 510 16.23 18.83 10.14
N LEU A 511 16.94 19.94 10.37
CA LEU A 511 18.29 20.15 9.84
C LEU A 511 19.27 19.05 10.28
N ARG A 512 19.08 18.48 11.48
CA ARG A 512 19.90 17.37 12.00
C ARG A 512 19.93 16.15 11.09
N HIS A 513 18.83 15.88 10.38
CA HIS A 513 18.66 14.69 9.54
C HIS A 513 18.85 14.96 8.05
N THR A 514 18.53 16.17 7.59
CA THR A 514 18.52 16.53 6.16
C THR A 514 19.84 17.11 5.66
N LEU A 515 20.55 17.90 6.46
CA LEU A 515 21.82 18.53 6.05
C LEU A 515 22.97 17.54 5.86
N PRO A 516 23.18 16.52 6.73
CA PRO A 516 24.30 15.60 6.54
C PRO A 516 24.24 14.82 5.22
N PRO A 517 23.09 14.23 4.81
CA PRO A 517 22.97 13.57 3.50
C PRO A 517 23.27 14.50 2.31
N ILE A 518 22.83 15.77 2.37
CA ILE A 518 23.12 16.77 1.32
C ILE A 518 24.63 17.02 1.23
N ALA A 519 25.28 17.21 2.37
CA ALA A 519 26.72 17.43 2.41
C ALA A 519 27.50 16.19 1.95
N PHE A 520 27.10 14.98 2.32
CA PHE A 520 27.72 13.75 1.80
C PHE A 520 27.50 13.58 0.28
N ALA A 521 26.32 13.90 -0.24
CA ALA A 521 26.07 13.91 -1.68
C ALA A 521 26.97 14.93 -2.40
N ALA A 522 27.14 16.13 -1.83
CA ALA A 522 28.05 17.16 -2.34
C ALA A 522 29.52 16.70 -2.31
N LEU A 523 29.97 16.02 -1.26
CA LEU A 523 31.32 15.43 -1.20
C LEU A 523 31.53 14.36 -2.29
N GLY A 524 30.49 13.60 -2.63
CA GLY A 524 30.51 12.69 -3.78
C GLY A 524 30.65 13.39 -5.13
N ILE A 525 30.15 14.61 -5.27
CA ILE A 525 30.40 15.46 -6.45
C ILE A 525 31.88 15.86 -6.50
N VAL A 526 32.49 16.25 -5.37
CA VAL A 526 33.92 16.61 -5.31
C VAL A 526 34.80 15.46 -5.80
N ALA A 527 34.53 14.23 -5.36
CA ALA A 527 35.27 13.05 -5.81
C ALA A 527 35.09 12.78 -7.32
N ARG A 528 33.88 12.97 -7.87
CA ARG A 528 33.61 12.83 -9.31
C ARG A 528 34.28 13.92 -10.14
N LEU A 529 34.27 15.17 -9.67
CA LEU A 529 34.95 16.29 -10.31
C LEU A 529 36.47 16.10 -10.32
N ALA A 530 37.05 15.57 -9.24
CA ALA A 530 38.48 15.26 -9.16
C ALA A 530 38.90 14.06 -10.03
N ALA A 531 38.00 13.11 -10.28
CA ALA A 531 38.25 11.98 -11.18
C ALA A 531 38.11 12.35 -12.67
N ALA A 532 37.33 13.39 -12.99
CA ALA A 532 37.02 13.84 -14.34
C ALA A 532 38.03 14.89 -14.88
N ASP A 533 39.31 14.79 -14.48
CA ASP A 533 40.40 15.78 -14.62
C ASP A 533 40.72 16.29 -16.07
N ASP A 534 39.89 16.03 -17.08
CA ASP A 534 40.09 16.51 -18.45
C ASP A 534 38.89 17.30 -19.03
N ALA A 535 39.18 18.58 -19.33
CA ALA A 535 38.68 19.34 -20.48
C ALA A 535 37.16 19.56 -20.64
N LYS A 536 36.56 20.39 -19.76
CA LYS A 536 35.74 21.57 -20.12
C LYS A 536 35.12 22.20 -18.87
N ALA A 537 35.53 23.43 -18.59
CA ALA A 537 34.99 24.29 -17.54
C ALA A 537 33.58 24.77 -17.90
N THR A 538 32.58 23.92 -17.67
CA THR A 538 31.16 24.31 -17.62
C THR A 538 30.49 23.74 -16.38
N GLY A 539 31.24 23.62 -15.27
CA GLY A 539 30.73 23.13 -14.00
C GLY A 539 31.35 23.83 -12.78
N PRO A 540 30.74 23.72 -11.60
CA PRO A 540 31.18 24.38 -10.38
C PRO A 540 32.59 23.93 -10.01
N SER A 541 33.39 24.87 -9.52
CA SER A 541 34.73 24.56 -9.04
C SER A 541 34.63 23.67 -7.78
N PRO A 542 35.58 22.75 -7.55
CA PRO A 542 35.63 21.98 -6.30
C PRO A 542 35.63 22.88 -5.05
N LYS A 543 36.16 24.10 -5.17
CA LYS A 543 36.12 25.14 -4.13
C LYS A 543 34.70 25.58 -3.78
N GLU A 544 33.85 25.84 -4.77
CA GLU A 544 32.45 26.26 -4.55
C GLU A 544 31.65 25.15 -3.86
N VAL A 545 31.85 23.89 -4.28
CA VAL A 545 31.18 22.74 -3.66
C VAL A 545 31.65 22.54 -2.21
N LEU A 546 32.94 22.73 -1.92
CA LEU A 546 33.45 22.66 -0.54
C LEU A 546 32.98 23.84 0.31
N GLN A 547 32.87 25.05 -0.25
CA GLN A 547 32.26 26.19 0.45
C GLN A 547 30.78 25.93 0.75
N PHE A 548 30.06 25.28 -0.15
CA PHE A 548 28.69 24.84 0.10
C PHE A 548 28.62 23.85 1.28
N VAL A 549 29.51 22.85 1.31
CA VAL A 549 29.60 21.90 2.44
C VAL A 549 29.95 22.62 3.75
N HIS A 550 30.86 23.60 3.71
CA HIS A 550 31.19 24.44 4.87
C HIS A 550 29.96 25.14 5.42
N GLN A 551 29.15 25.75 4.55
CA GLN A 551 27.95 26.46 4.99
C GLN A 551 26.90 25.49 5.57
N CYS A 552 26.72 24.30 5.00
CA CYS A 552 25.85 23.27 5.59
C CYS A 552 26.33 22.83 6.97
N ALA A 553 27.63 22.62 7.13
CA ALA A 553 28.25 22.23 8.38
C ALA A 553 28.13 23.31 9.47
N ALA A 554 28.33 24.57 9.08
CA ALA A 554 28.18 25.73 9.97
C ALA A 554 26.72 25.90 10.44
N GLN A 555 25.76 25.76 9.52
CA GLN A 555 24.33 25.79 9.87
C GLN A 555 23.94 24.66 10.83
N LEU A 556 24.52 23.47 10.66
CA LEU A 556 24.31 22.35 11.59
C LEU A 556 24.95 22.62 12.96
N ALA A 557 26.12 23.27 12.99
CA ALA A 557 26.79 23.65 14.23
C ALA A 557 26.02 24.71 15.03
N GLU A 558 25.47 25.73 14.36
CA GLU A 558 24.64 26.77 14.98
C GLU A 558 23.34 26.21 15.58
N ALA A 559 22.81 25.12 15.02
CA ALA A 559 21.61 24.45 15.53
C ALA A 559 21.82 23.75 16.89
N GLY A 560 23.06 23.59 17.37
CA GLY A 560 23.41 23.28 18.77
C GLY A 560 23.08 21.87 19.29
N GLU A 561 22.14 21.14 18.68
CA GLU A 561 21.64 19.87 19.21
C GLU A 561 22.51 18.65 18.85
N ASN A 562 23.45 18.75 17.89
CA ASN A 562 24.34 17.64 17.48
C ASN A 562 25.73 18.11 17.00
N ALA A 563 26.51 18.71 17.90
CA ALA A 563 27.87 19.19 17.61
C ALA A 563 28.82 18.09 17.10
N GLU A 564 28.61 16.84 17.52
CA GLU A 564 29.41 15.68 17.08
C GLU A 564 29.28 15.41 15.58
N MET A 565 28.05 15.46 15.06
CA MET A 565 27.79 15.19 13.64
C MET A 565 28.36 16.31 12.76
N ALA A 566 28.25 17.57 13.19
CA ALA A 566 28.89 18.70 12.53
C ALA A 566 30.41 18.53 12.49
N LEU A 567 31.03 18.13 13.61
CA LEU A 567 32.46 17.87 13.68
C LEU A 567 32.89 16.76 12.71
N GLN A 568 32.18 15.63 12.66
CA GLN A 568 32.47 14.55 11.70
C GLN A 568 32.33 15.03 10.25
N LEU A 569 31.35 15.89 9.97
CA LEU A 569 31.15 16.45 8.64
C LEU A 569 32.32 17.37 8.23
N PHE A 570 32.78 18.23 9.14
CA PHE A 570 33.96 19.06 8.92
C PHE A 570 35.22 18.22 8.67
N LEU A 571 35.41 17.13 9.43
CA LEU A 571 36.57 16.25 9.28
C LEU A 571 36.54 15.45 7.98
N THR A 572 35.38 14.93 7.58
CA THR A 572 35.22 14.21 6.31
C THR A 572 35.34 15.15 5.11
N ALA A 573 34.84 16.39 5.22
CA ALA A 573 35.07 17.43 4.23
C ALA A 573 36.55 17.81 4.11
N ALA A 574 37.27 17.91 5.23
CA ALA A 574 38.72 18.17 5.25
C ALA A 574 39.52 17.03 4.58
N GLN A 575 39.15 15.76 4.82
CA GLN A 575 39.75 14.62 4.14
C GLN A 575 39.51 14.66 2.62
N SER A 576 38.26 14.90 2.21
CA SER A 576 37.90 15.00 0.78
C SER A 576 38.61 16.18 0.10
N ALA A 577 38.72 17.32 0.78
CA ALA A 577 39.47 18.48 0.29
C ALA A 577 40.97 18.18 0.14
N SER A 578 41.55 17.38 1.04
CA SER A 578 42.95 16.98 0.98
C SER A 578 43.24 15.92 -0.08
N GLU A 579 42.38 14.91 -0.24
CA GLU A 579 42.64 13.76 -1.12
C GLU A 579 42.18 14.00 -2.56
N HIS A 580 41.00 14.60 -2.75
CA HIS A 580 40.38 14.76 -4.05
C HIS A 580 40.63 16.14 -4.65
N ALA A 581 40.36 17.23 -3.91
CA ALA A 581 40.44 18.60 -4.45
C ALA A 581 41.85 19.20 -4.41
N ARG A 582 42.73 18.65 -3.56
CA ARG A 582 44.07 19.16 -3.26
C ARG A 582 44.11 20.64 -2.83
N LEU A 583 43.14 21.08 -2.03
CA LEU A 583 43.03 22.47 -1.57
C LEU A 583 43.47 22.61 -0.10
N GLU A 584 44.70 23.08 0.11
CA GLU A 584 45.34 23.21 1.44
C GLU A 584 44.60 24.17 2.38
N LEU A 585 44.33 25.40 1.91
CA LEU A 585 43.73 26.46 2.72
C LEU A 585 42.34 26.07 3.25
N ILE A 586 41.52 25.48 2.38
CA ILE A 586 40.15 25.06 2.74
C ILE A 586 40.19 23.88 3.71
N ALA A 587 41.08 22.91 3.50
CA ALA A 587 41.26 21.81 4.43
C ALA A 587 41.70 22.30 5.82
N TYR A 588 42.59 23.31 5.86
CA TYR A 588 43.04 23.92 7.11
C TYR A 588 41.90 24.66 7.84
N GLU A 589 41.10 25.46 7.12
CA GLU A 589 39.91 26.14 7.65
C GLU A 589 38.92 25.14 8.27
N PHE A 590 38.66 24.01 7.60
CA PHE A 590 37.79 22.96 8.16
C PHE A 590 38.32 22.37 9.47
N PHE A 591 39.63 22.17 9.61
CA PHE A 591 40.21 21.72 10.87
C PHE A 591 40.12 22.79 11.96
N GLU A 592 40.29 24.07 11.63
CA GLU A 592 40.11 25.14 12.61
C GLU A 592 38.68 25.21 13.13
N GLN A 593 37.68 25.11 12.25
CA GLN A 593 36.26 25.04 12.66
C GLN A 593 35.97 23.78 13.49
N ALA A 594 36.53 22.62 13.13
CA ALA A 594 36.39 21.41 13.93
C ALA A 594 37.02 21.55 15.33
N PHE A 595 38.14 22.26 15.47
CA PHE A 595 38.74 22.54 16.78
C PHE A 595 37.91 23.51 17.62
N ILE A 596 37.30 24.54 17.01
CA ILE A 596 36.39 25.46 17.71
C ILE A 596 35.19 24.67 18.27
N LEU A 597 34.57 23.81 17.46
CA LEU A 597 33.45 22.97 17.92
C LEU A 597 33.84 22.00 19.02
N PHE A 598 35.05 21.45 18.94
CA PHE A 598 35.58 20.59 20.01
C PHE A 598 35.71 21.35 21.34
N GLU A 599 36.08 22.63 21.33
CA GLU A 599 36.22 23.44 22.55
C GLU A 599 34.89 23.96 23.10
N GLU A 600 33.97 24.38 22.22
CA GLU A 600 32.78 25.12 22.61
C GLU A 600 31.53 24.25 22.78
N ALA A 601 31.40 23.17 22.02
CA ALA A 601 30.11 22.52 21.78
C ALA A 601 30.02 21.04 22.18
N ILE A 602 31.12 20.38 22.60
CA ILE A 602 31.11 18.98 23.05
C ILE A 602 31.05 18.93 24.59
N PRO A 603 29.93 18.47 25.20
CA PRO A 603 29.76 18.53 26.65
C PRO A 603 30.25 17.29 27.41
N ASP A 604 30.35 16.12 26.77
CA ASP A 604 30.63 14.85 27.44
C ASP A 604 32.07 14.34 27.25
N SER A 605 32.65 13.79 28.33
CA SER A 605 34.02 13.27 28.35
C SER A 605 34.22 12.02 27.48
N ALA A 606 33.19 11.20 27.27
CA ALA A 606 33.30 10.06 26.35
C ALA A 606 33.24 10.53 24.88
N SER A 607 32.36 11.49 24.58
CA SER A 607 32.27 12.15 23.28
C SER A 607 33.53 12.91 22.90
N GLU A 608 34.15 13.64 23.83
CA GLU A 608 35.45 14.31 23.64
C GLU A 608 36.53 13.31 23.17
N ARG A 609 36.57 12.12 23.78
CA ARG A 609 37.53 11.08 23.40
C ARG A 609 37.29 10.60 21.96
N VAL A 610 36.04 10.34 21.59
CA VAL A 610 35.68 9.86 20.24
C VAL A 610 35.95 10.95 19.20
N ALA A 611 35.60 12.20 19.50
CA ALA A 611 35.88 13.35 18.65
C ALA A 611 37.39 13.53 18.44
N LEU A 612 38.20 13.50 19.51
CA LEU A 612 39.65 13.64 19.41
C LEU A 612 40.30 12.48 18.64
N ALA A 613 39.82 11.25 18.83
CA ALA A 613 40.26 10.11 18.04
C ALA A 613 39.94 10.29 16.55
N SER A 614 38.76 10.84 16.23
CA SER A 614 38.33 11.14 14.86
C SER A 614 39.18 12.26 14.22
N ILE A 615 39.47 13.33 14.96
CA ILE A 615 40.39 14.40 14.53
C ILE A 615 41.77 13.82 14.24
N THR A 616 42.30 12.99 15.15
CA THR A 616 43.61 12.35 15.01
C THR A 616 43.65 11.44 13.79
N GLY A 617 42.64 10.59 13.60
CA GLY A 617 42.53 9.72 12.42
C GLY A 617 42.42 10.51 11.11
N ALA A 618 41.67 11.61 11.11
CA ALA A 618 41.52 12.50 9.95
C ALA A 618 42.83 13.20 9.59
N LEU A 619 43.53 13.78 10.56
CA LEU A 619 44.85 14.41 10.38
C LEU A 619 45.91 13.42 9.91
N GLN A 620 45.82 12.15 10.31
CA GLN A 620 46.72 11.10 9.83
C GLN A 620 46.49 10.76 8.36
N ARG A 621 45.23 10.82 7.88
CA ARG A 621 44.88 10.57 6.48
C ARG A 621 45.14 11.76 5.57
N CYS A 622 45.11 12.99 6.10
CA CYS A 622 45.40 14.20 5.34
C CYS A 622 46.91 14.33 5.08
N ARG A 623 47.29 14.26 3.80
CA ARG A 623 48.69 14.25 3.34
C ARG A 623 49.14 15.55 2.67
N ILE A 624 48.22 16.50 2.51
CA ILE A 624 48.50 17.69 1.69
C ILE A 624 49.20 18.82 2.45
N PHE A 625 49.12 18.86 3.77
CA PHE A 625 49.64 19.98 4.54
C PHE A 625 51.18 20.06 4.50
N PRO A 626 51.75 21.25 4.25
CA PRO A 626 53.18 21.48 4.45
C PRO A 626 53.57 21.39 5.94
N ALA A 627 54.87 21.26 6.22
CA ALA A 627 55.39 20.95 7.54
C ALA A 627 54.94 21.91 8.65
N GLU A 628 54.87 23.22 8.37
CA GLU A 628 54.49 24.25 9.36
C GLU A 628 53.00 24.21 9.76
N PRO A 629 52.02 24.33 8.85
CA PRO A 629 50.59 24.26 9.23
C PRO A 629 50.20 22.89 9.75
N ARG A 630 50.88 21.81 9.32
CA ARG A 630 50.68 20.49 9.93
C ARG A 630 51.13 20.49 11.39
N ALA A 631 52.31 21.05 11.68
CA ALA A 631 52.85 21.09 13.05
C ALA A 631 51.93 21.88 14.00
N THR A 632 51.32 22.98 13.54
CA THR A 632 50.38 23.75 14.38
C THR A 632 49.11 22.95 14.72
N LEU A 633 48.50 22.26 13.74
CA LEU A 633 47.32 21.42 13.98
C LEU A 633 47.64 20.22 14.88
N VAL A 634 48.78 19.56 14.66
CA VAL A 634 49.24 18.43 15.47
C VAL A 634 49.55 18.86 16.91
N HIS A 635 50.18 20.03 17.10
CA HIS A 635 50.42 20.59 18.41
C HIS A 635 49.11 20.93 19.14
N LYS A 636 48.12 21.52 18.45
CA LYS A 636 46.78 21.76 19.00
C LYS A 636 46.10 20.44 19.42
N ALA A 637 46.04 19.44 18.54
CA ALA A 637 45.49 18.11 18.84
C ALA A 637 46.18 17.43 20.04
N THR A 638 47.51 17.48 20.09
CA THR A 638 48.31 16.97 21.22
C THR A 638 48.01 17.76 22.50
N GLY A 639 47.79 19.07 22.39
CA GLY A 639 47.33 19.91 23.50
C GLY A 639 45.98 19.47 24.07
N TYR A 640 45.01 19.13 23.22
CA TYR A 640 43.69 18.64 23.64
C TYR A 640 43.75 17.28 24.33
N SER A 641 44.62 16.37 23.89
CA SER A 641 44.82 15.08 24.57
C SER A 641 45.20 15.22 26.05
N ALA A 642 45.84 16.34 26.42
CA ALA A 642 46.22 16.65 27.79
C ALA A 642 45.09 17.20 28.66
N LYS A 643 44.04 17.74 28.03
CA LYS A 643 42.90 18.39 28.69
C LYS A 643 41.78 17.41 29.06
N LEU A 644 41.75 16.20 28.50
CA LEU A 644 40.74 15.17 28.82
C LEU A 644 40.70 14.85 30.31
N LEU A 645 39.53 14.58 30.89
CA LEU A 645 39.42 14.38 32.35
C LEU A 645 39.97 13.02 32.83
N ARG A 646 39.72 11.95 32.07
CA ARG A 646 40.09 10.58 32.44
C ARG A 646 41.53 10.24 32.05
N LYS A 647 42.33 9.76 33.01
CA LYS A 647 43.76 9.44 32.79
C LYS A 647 44.00 8.30 31.79
N ALA A 648 43.13 7.28 31.77
CA ALA A 648 43.21 6.20 30.79
C ALA A 648 42.99 6.71 29.37
N ASP A 649 41.99 7.57 29.18
CA ASP A 649 41.70 8.17 27.87
C ASP A 649 42.76 9.20 27.46
N GLN A 650 43.30 10.00 28.40
CA GLN A 650 44.49 10.85 28.17
C GLN A 650 45.67 10.01 27.64
N CYS A 651 45.96 8.88 28.27
CA CYS A 651 47.08 8.02 27.88
C CYS A 651 46.89 7.49 26.44
N ARG A 652 45.71 6.94 26.14
CA ARG A 652 45.38 6.44 24.79
C ARG A 652 45.39 7.54 23.74
N ALA A 653 44.87 8.73 24.05
CA ALA A 653 44.87 9.86 23.13
C ALA A 653 46.30 10.37 22.83
N VAL A 654 47.17 10.44 23.85
CA VAL A 654 48.59 10.81 23.67
C VAL A 654 49.33 9.77 22.82
N LEU A 655 49.05 8.48 23.02
CA LEU A 655 49.58 7.40 22.18
C LEU A 655 49.10 7.53 20.73
N ALA A 656 47.81 7.77 20.50
CA ALA A 656 47.28 8.03 19.16
C ALA A 656 47.94 9.26 18.50
N CYS A 657 48.13 10.34 19.25
CA CYS A 657 48.82 11.54 18.78
C CYS A 657 50.29 11.28 18.41
N SER A 658 50.95 10.29 19.01
CA SER A 658 52.33 9.93 18.63
C SER A 658 52.43 9.53 17.15
N HIS A 659 51.39 8.89 16.60
CA HIS A 659 51.34 8.51 15.19
C HIS A 659 51.18 9.71 14.24
N LEU A 660 50.77 10.89 14.74
CA LEU A 660 50.71 12.11 13.91
C LEU A 660 52.11 12.63 13.57
N TYR A 661 53.07 12.44 14.48
CA TYR A 661 54.49 12.79 14.32
C TYR A 661 55.28 11.73 13.55
N TRP A 662 54.63 10.63 13.15
CA TRP A 662 55.28 9.51 12.47
C TRP A 662 54.38 8.90 11.39
N GLN A 663 54.58 9.33 10.14
CA GLN A 663 53.90 8.75 8.98
C GLN A 663 54.89 7.97 8.10
N SER A 664 54.79 6.63 8.08
CA SER A 664 55.74 5.74 7.37
C SER A 664 55.89 6.02 5.87
N HIS A 665 54.91 6.68 5.23
CA HIS A 665 54.91 6.97 3.79
C HIS A 665 55.41 8.38 3.41
N ILE A 666 55.63 9.29 4.38
CA ILE A 666 56.06 10.67 4.10
C ILE A 666 57.30 10.98 4.94
N VAL A 667 58.46 11.03 4.28
CA VAL A 667 59.78 11.26 4.92
C VAL A 667 59.85 12.60 5.67
N GLN A 668 59.09 13.61 5.22
CA GLN A 668 59.08 14.95 5.82
C GLN A 668 58.34 15.03 7.18
N VAL A 669 57.66 13.97 7.62
CA VAL A 669 56.84 13.92 8.86
C VAL A 669 57.37 12.84 9.81
N GLN A 670 58.69 12.64 9.86
CA GLN A 670 59.34 11.69 10.76
C GLN A 670 60.09 12.45 11.85
N ASP A 671 59.38 12.81 12.92
CA ASP A 671 59.98 13.49 14.07
C ASP A 671 60.10 12.54 15.27
N GLY A 672 61.27 11.88 15.35
CA GLY A 672 61.56 10.91 16.41
C GLY A 672 61.63 11.52 17.82
N GLU A 673 61.96 12.81 17.93
CA GLU A 673 62.06 13.48 19.24
C GLU A 673 60.68 13.70 19.85
N HIS A 674 59.73 14.22 19.05
CA HIS A 674 58.36 14.44 19.51
C HIS A 674 57.61 13.13 19.78
N VAL A 675 57.84 12.08 19.00
CA VAL A 675 57.33 10.72 19.30
C VAL A 675 57.80 10.25 20.68
N MET A 676 59.08 10.41 20.98
CA MET A 676 59.63 10.05 22.30
C MET A 676 59.07 10.92 23.43
N MET A 677 58.78 12.20 23.20
CA MET A 677 58.12 13.05 24.18
C MET A 677 56.70 12.57 24.47
N CYS A 678 55.92 12.19 23.45
CA CYS A 678 54.58 11.62 23.60
C CYS A 678 54.61 10.30 24.37
N LEU A 679 55.53 9.39 24.02
CA LEU A 679 55.67 8.10 24.69
C LEU A 679 56.09 8.24 26.18
N LYS A 680 57.07 9.10 26.47
CA LYS A 680 57.46 9.42 27.86
C LYS A 680 56.32 10.07 28.63
N ARG A 681 55.51 10.90 27.98
CA ARG A 681 54.34 11.54 28.58
C ARG A 681 53.24 10.51 28.87
N ALA A 682 52.96 9.59 27.96
CA ALA A 682 52.01 8.50 28.17
C ALA A 682 52.42 7.63 29.37
N LEU A 683 53.71 7.29 29.49
CA LEU A 683 54.25 6.54 30.63
C LEU A 683 54.09 7.30 31.96
N LYS A 684 54.33 8.62 31.99
CA LYS A 684 54.05 9.45 33.17
C LYS A 684 52.56 9.46 33.55
N ILE A 685 51.67 9.51 32.57
CA ILE A 685 50.21 9.48 32.79
C ILE A 685 49.77 8.11 33.31
N ALA A 686 50.33 7.02 32.79
CA ALA A 686 50.06 5.66 33.27
C ALA A 686 50.49 5.47 34.74
N HIS A 687 51.68 5.96 35.13
CA HIS A 687 52.10 5.96 36.54
C HIS A 687 51.21 6.84 37.43
N ALA A 688 50.77 8.01 36.93
CA ALA A 688 49.85 8.85 37.68
C ALA A 688 48.48 8.17 37.87
N ALA A 689 47.98 7.43 36.87
CA ALA A 689 46.76 6.64 36.97
C ALA A 689 46.90 5.50 38.00
N GLN A 690 48.04 4.83 38.02
CA GLN A 690 48.39 3.80 39.01
C GLN A 690 48.41 4.37 40.43
N GLN A 691 49.04 5.53 40.63
CA GLN A 691 49.10 6.20 41.93
C GLN A 691 47.71 6.67 42.41
N GLN A 692 46.85 7.13 41.49
CA GLN A 692 45.48 7.52 41.82
C GLN A 692 44.62 6.33 42.24
N LEU A 693 44.78 5.17 41.60
CA LEU A 693 44.08 3.93 41.98
C LEU A 693 44.52 3.41 43.36
N ALA A 694 45.79 3.61 43.73
CA ALA A 694 46.29 3.22 45.05
C ALA A 694 45.73 4.09 46.20
N VAL A 695 45.26 5.31 45.90
CA VAL A 695 44.76 6.29 46.89
C VAL A 695 43.22 6.33 46.93
N ALA A 696 42.55 6.17 45.79
CA ALA A 696 41.09 6.15 45.71
C ALA A 696 40.60 4.69 45.73
N LEU A 697 39.99 4.26 46.84
CA LEU A 697 39.27 2.99 47.03
C LEU A 697 38.03 2.80 46.09
N ARG A 698 38.04 3.41 44.90
CA ARG A 698 36.99 3.27 43.88
C ARG A 698 37.51 2.42 42.73
N SER A 699 36.68 1.47 42.29
CA SER A 699 36.87 0.70 41.07
C SER A 699 36.92 1.64 39.86
N SER A 700 38.10 1.81 39.27
CA SER A 700 38.25 2.30 37.89
C SER A 700 37.93 1.15 36.94
N ASP A 701 37.14 1.40 35.89
CA ASP A 701 36.70 0.37 34.91
C ASP A 701 37.87 -0.28 34.15
N THR A 702 39.04 0.38 34.10
CA THR A 702 40.27 -0.17 33.50
C THR A 702 41.41 -0.18 34.51
N LEU A 703 42.03 -1.35 34.69
CA LEU A 703 43.27 -1.51 35.45
C LEU A 703 44.41 -0.78 34.71
N PRO A 704 45.27 0.00 35.41
CA PRO A 704 46.43 0.67 34.82
C PRO A 704 47.39 -0.27 34.07
N ALA A 705 47.42 -1.55 34.43
CA ALA A 705 48.19 -2.59 33.74
C ALA A 705 47.82 -2.74 32.26
N TRP A 706 46.54 -2.55 31.87
CA TRP A 706 46.12 -2.51 30.46
C TRP A 706 46.86 -1.42 29.68
N LEU A 707 47.03 -0.23 30.28
CA LEU A 707 47.71 0.90 29.65
C LEU A 707 49.20 0.63 29.45
N PHE A 708 49.86 -0.03 30.41
CA PHE A 708 51.27 -0.39 30.28
C PHE A 708 51.53 -1.39 29.16
N VAL A 709 50.65 -2.40 28.99
CA VAL A 709 50.74 -3.33 27.86
C VAL A 709 50.45 -2.64 26.52
N GLU A 710 49.48 -1.71 26.47
CA GLU A 710 49.22 -0.88 25.29
C GLU A 710 50.43 0.00 24.93
N ILE A 711 51.06 0.66 25.92
CA ILE A 711 52.27 1.45 25.71
C ILE A 711 53.39 0.56 25.16
N LEU A 712 53.62 -0.62 25.75
CA LEU A 712 54.62 -1.58 25.28
C LEU A 712 54.41 -1.93 23.80
N ASN A 713 53.16 -2.18 23.38
CA ASN A 713 52.83 -2.45 21.99
C ASN A 713 53.12 -1.27 21.05
N HIS A 714 52.91 -0.02 21.48
CA HIS A 714 53.29 1.15 20.68
C HIS A 714 54.81 1.32 20.59
N TYR A 715 55.55 1.05 21.68
CA TYR A 715 57.02 1.03 21.65
C TYR A 715 57.56 -0.05 20.70
N LEU A 716 56.96 -1.25 20.71
CA LEU A 716 57.27 -2.33 19.77
C LEU A 716 57.00 -1.93 18.33
N TYR A 717 55.89 -1.24 18.06
CA TYR A 717 55.58 -0.73 16.72
C TYR A 717 56.64 0.25 16.21
N TYR A 718 57.04 1.24 17.01
CA TYR A 718 58.06 2.21 16.59
C TYR A 718 59.45 1.61 16.49
N PHE A 719 59.77 0.62 17.32
CA PHE A 719 60.99 -0.18 17.19
C PHE A 719 61.02 -0.93 15.86
N ASP A 720 59.88 -1.50 15.45
CA ASP A 720 59.69 -2.17 14.16
C ASP A 720 59.82 -1.23 12.94
N GLN A 721 59.53 0.06 13.12
CA GLN A 721 59.65 1.10 12.08
C GLN A 721 61.07 1.70 11.99
N GLY A 722 62.03 1.24 12.81
CA GLY A 722 63.43 1.65 12.74
C GLY A 722 63.76 2.98 13.41
N LEU A 723 62.97 3.40 14.41
CA LEU A 723 63.14 4.68 15.10
C LEU A 723 64.42 4.67 15.97
N SER A 724 65.44 5.44 15.57
CA SER A 724 66.81 5.39 16.15
C SER A 724 66.90 5.75 17.64
N SER A 725 65.94 6.47 18.18
CA SER A 725 65.90 6.85 19.60
C SER A 725 65.29 5.80 20.53
N ILE A 726 64.71 4.71 20.01
CA ILE A 726 64.25 3.56 20.82
C ILE A 726 65.30 2.46 20.73
N SER A 727 66.17 2.37 21.74
CA SER A 727 67.13 1.28 21.86
C SER A 727 66.49 0.03 22.47
N ALA A 728 67.05 -1.15 22.16
CA ALA A 728 66.65 -2.41 22.77
C ALA A 728 66.69 -2.37 24.32
N SER A 729 67.60 -1.59 24.91
CA SER A 729 67.69 -1.38 26.36
C SER A 729 66.48 -0.64 26.96
N VAL A 730 65.90 0.34 26.24
CA VAL A 730 64.70 1.05 26.70
C VAL A 730 63.49 0.11 26.68
N LEU A 731 63.41 -0.74 25.66
CA LEU A 731 62.32 -1.70 25.51
C LEU A 731 62.44 -2.86 26.52
N GLN A 732 63.66 -3.29 26.85
CA GLN A 732 63.92 -4.25 27.93
C GLN A 732 63.49 -3.71 29.29
N ASN A 733 63.87 -2.47 29.63
CA ASN A 733 63.45 -1.84 30.89
C ASN A 733 61.92 -1.70 30.98
N LEU A 734 61.24 -1.46 29.85
CA LEU A 734 59.79 -1.38 29.80
C LEU A 734 59.12 -2.76 29.94
N LEU A 735 59.71 -3.81 29.35
CA LEU A 735 59.26 -5.20 29.53
C LEU A 735 59.33 -5.62 30.99
N GLU A 736 60.45 -5.32 31.67
CA GLU A 736 60.63 -5.60 33.09
C GLU A 736 59.61 -4.82 33.95
N LEU A 737 59.37 -3.56 33.61
CA LEU A 737 58.36 -2.75 34.29
C LEU A 737 56.95 -3.34 34.13
N VAL A 738 56.55 -3.72 32.91
CA VAL A 738 55.25 -4.34 32.63
C VAL A 738 55.13 -5.70 33.33
N ALA A 739 56.19 -6.52 33.33
CA ALA A 739 56.21 -7.81 34.01
C ALA A 739 56.00 -7.66 35.53
N ASN A 740 56.62 -6.65 36.14
CA ASN A 740 56.43 -6.34 37.56
C ASN A 740 54.99 -5.88 37.87
N GLU A 741 54.37 -5.08 37.01
CA GLU A 741 52.98 -4.65 37.17
C GLU A 741 51.96 -5.80 36.96
N MET A 742 52.25 -6.71 36.03
CA MET A 742 51.44 -7.90 35.78
C MET A 742 51.54 -8.95 36.92
N ALA A 743 52.58 -8.87 37.76
CA ALA A 743 52.75 -9.75 38.91
C ALA A 743 51.80 -9.42 40.10
N GLY A 744 51.08 -8.29 40.06
CA GLY A 744 50.11 -7.94 41.10
C GLY A 744 48.86 -8.84 41.11
N GLU A 745 48.37 -9.19 42.31
CA GLU A 745 47.25 -10.13 42.50
C GLU A 745 45.96 -9.73 41.75
N ASN A 746 45.63 -8.43 41.70
CA ASN A 746 44.47 -7.91 40.99
C ASN A 746 44.61 -8.00 39.45
N CYS A 747 45.83 -8.02 38.93
CA CYS A 747 46.12 -8.11 37.49
C CYS A 747 46.04 -9.57 36.99
N GLN A 748 46.38 -10.53 37.86
CA GLN A 748 46.28 -11.97 37.55
C GLN A 748 44.84 -12.48 37.59
N ALA A 749 43.94 -11.78 38.29
CA ALA A 749 42.52 -12.13 38.34
C ALA A 749 41.76 -11.82 37.04
N ASP A 750 42.26 -10.90 36.21
CA ASP A 750 41.67 -10.54 34.91
C ASP A 750 42.24 -11.43 33.79
N ALA A 751 41.49 -12.46 33.41
CA ALA A 751 41.87 -13.41 32.37
C ALA A 751 42.09 -12.73 30.99
N GLY A 752 41.41 -11.62 30.71
CA GLY A 752 41.53 -10.89 29.44
C GLY A 752 42.87 -10.17 29.32
N LEU A 753 43.32 -9.53 30.39
CA LEU A 753 44.61 -8.82 30.45
C LEU A 753 45.79 -9.80 30.31
N VAL A 754 45.73 -10.93 31.01
CA VAL A 754 46.76 -11.98 30.95
C VAL A 754 46.86 -12.57 29.55
N ALA A 755 45.73 -12.81 28.87
CA ALA A 755 45.72 -13.25 27.48
C ALA A 755 46.32 -12.21 26.52
N PHE A 756 45.99 -10.92 26.71
CA PHE A 756 46.53 -9.82 25.90
C PHE A 756 48.06 -9.69 26.05
N TYR A 757 48.56 -9.78 27.28
CA TYR A 757 50.00 -9.77 27.57
C TYR A 757 50.70 -11.00 26.97
N ASN A 758 50.17 -12.20 27.16
CA ASN A 758 50.73 -13.43 26.59
C ASN A 758 50.77 -13.40 25.06
N THR A 759 49.76 -12.82 24.41
CA THR A 759 49.74 -12.62 22.95
C THR A 759 50.83 -11.65 22.51
N THR A 760 51.06 -10.58 23.28
CA THR A 760 52.15 -9.63 23.04
C THR A 760 53.52 -10.32 23.14
N LEU A 761 53.73 -11.14 24.18
CA LEU A 761 54.97 -11.92 24.32
C LEU A 761 55.15 -12.95 23.19
N ALA A 762 54.07 -13.62 22.78
CA ALA A 762 54.09 -14.52 21.63
C ALA A 762 54.44 -13.79 20.33
N HIS A 763 53.97 -12.55 20.15
CA HIS A 763 54.35 -11.70 19.02
C HIS A 763 55.85 -11.40 19.02
N ILE A 764 56.42 -10.99 20.16
CA ILE A 764 57.87 -10.74 20.29
C ILE A 764 58.66 -12.02 19.99
N ALA A 765 58.23 -13.17 20.50
CA ALA A 765 58.85 -14.47 20.21
C ALA A 765 58.77 -14.84 18.71
N ALA A 766 57.65 -14.56 18.05
CA ALA A 766 57.49 -14.79 16.61
C ALA A 766 58.37 -13.86 15.76
N GLN A 767 58.56 -12.60 16.16
CA GLN A 767 59.43 -11.65 15.45
C GLN A 767 60.92 -12.04 15.57
N LYS A 768 61.35 -12.68 16.67
CA LYS A 768 62.70 -13.23 16.82
C LYS A 768 63.04 -14.33 15.81
N VAL A 769 62.04 -15.05 15.31
CA VAL A 769 62.23 -16.17 14.37
C VAL A 769 62.33 -15.68 12.91
N LYS A 770 61.87 -14.45 12.60
CA LYS A 770 61.89 -13.92 11.22
C LYS A 770 63.28 -13.38 10.83
N PRO A 771 63.83 -13.77 9.67
CA PRO A 771 65.22 -13.51 9.30
C PRO A 771 65.56 -12.02 9.11
N GLU A 772 64.62 -11.17 8.71
CA GLU A 772 64.85 -9.74 8.44
C GLU A 772 64.90 -8.87 9.71
N LYS A 773 64.31 -9.32 10.82
CA LYS A 773 64.19 -8.57 12.08
C LYS A 773 64.82 -9.26 13.28
N ALA A 774 65.30 -10.51 13.10
CA ALA A 774 65.93 -11.31 14.14
C ALA A 774 67.07 -10.56 14.87
N SER A 775 67.94 -9.85 14.12
CA SER A 775 69.08 -9.13 14.71
C SER A 775 68.70 -7.94 15.60
N LEU A 776 67.50 -7.38 15.44
CA LEU A 776 66.99 -6.27 16.26
C LEU A 776 66.35 -6.79 17.56
N TYR A 777 65.65 -7.92 17.49
CA TYR A 777 64.90 -8.50 18.60
C TYR A 777 65.72 -9.47 19.47
N GLU A 778 66.90 -9.91 19.02
CA GLU A 778 67.77 -10.85 19.75
C GLU A 778 68.24 -10.29 21.10
N ALA A 779 68.37 -8.97 21.23
CA ALA A 779 68.79 -8.27 22.45
C ALA A 779 67.71 -8.17 23.53
N LEU A 780 66.46 -8.56 23.26
CA LEU A 780 65.35 -8.51 24.21
C LEU A 780 65.22 -9.84 24.94
N GLN A 781 65.19 -9.83 26.28
CA GLN A 781 64.92 -10.99 27.11
C GLN A 781 63.44 -10.98 27.52
N ILE A 782 62.71 -12.05 27.15
CA ILE A 782 61.30 -12.26 27.50
C ILE A 782 61.22 -13.05 28.80
#